data_AF-A0A809SEU9-F1
#
_entry.id   AF-A0A809SEU9-F1
#
_cell.length_a   1.000
_cell.length_b   1.000
_cell.length_c   1.000
_cell.angle_alpha   90.00
_cell.angle_beta   90.00
_cell.angle_gamma   90.00
#
_symmetry.space_group_name_H-M   'P 1'
#
loop_
_entity.id
_entity.type
_entity.pdbx_description
1 polymer ?
#
loop_
_entity_poly.entity_id
_entity_poly.type
_entity_poly.pdbx_seq_one_letter_code
_entity_poly.pdbx_strand_id
1 'polypeptide(L)'
;MEPYTTDVYVNVNFTNNSEQYNFVKYFNYDLYSEMLDNDTSVLNVQNSELITNKKNLTTTDLKNISLSSESKNSIPYSIQNMYSWINYKYELYYRNPRDFNKHTVKNFKLIDENNQEIKLKSIVGRELLSNKKPVLNHKQTNASITKDLSKFNNLENINDKDVLFNFIFELDPTHKVLSNSATTSQSAKTYVMVPVSYKMIKERRTIDNSVFNVVHGYDDFETSNLYHKILNTMFRFKVSLNNNDLKLEIIAKDEQNTKIFDFKPDHNLSLINSAFLGNHDFYVFYKETPNVELDFTEKAVGDNLIAGPNEKVSYREGSGVHINNSYEPLFGKFSKLKDESKTSIRLFEENQSKVITDLRQRSFAFQSRDGTWLMLGKVKPNDDTDFRFYITSNEHVADNNNILSYKKRDTNNPWVTRQAAHTDIKVPVIIKQNQYNQNNTYPIVDSNNLRFGFFDINIEIINNFNNERFFPENNEFKDNQGNSLTGNLKNRTADLVYAIADFSFIFKNFAINNEDGWRWNGQTLTDTEKSVIKYIHNWVKLPMIKATNQTLVLDDYVNLNAYIAAFPAILSDNKDSPAFPSGITNFAHQSTKRYREYLLGSSIRPLTDIFYLPKKSGDRAGSFSTNSVSYSTNTVDLGGGSSGTSLFDNEGNLLGYIVSGHNPDNNKETEETFQMFVIDQHAKSYFGNGTTPLGNTSFYERMRMLSYYYPEWFDPINFTNKPKHY
;
A
#
# COMPACT_ATOMS: atom_id res chain seq x y z
N MET A 1 7.67 -36.01 -31.56
CA MET A 1 8.62 -35.00 -32.09
C MET A 1 7.99 -33.64 -31.87
N GLU A 2 8.66 -32.84 -31.04
CA GLU A 2 8.21 -31.58 -30.47
C GLU A 2 8.27 -30.42 -31.50
N PRO A 3 7.47 -29.36 -31.33
CA PRO A 3 7.44 -28.22 -32.26
C PRO A 3 8.47 -27.11 -31.92
N TYR A 4 9.59 -27.43 -31.28
CA TYR A 4 10.68 -26.47 -31.01
C TYR A 4 12.05 -27.07 -31.39
N THR A 5 12.39 -27.04 -32.67
CA THR A 5 13.79 -27.16 -33.12
C THR A 5 14.15 -25.92 -33.94
N THR A 6 15.05 -25.13 -33.37
CA THR A 6 15.44 -23.76 -33.75
C THR A 6 16.47 -23.66 -34.88
N ASP A 7 16.62 -24.65 -35.75
CA ASP A 7 17.85 -24.78 -36.56
C ASP A 7 17.76 -24.42 -38.06
N VAL A 8 16.73 -23.71 -38.52
CA VAL A 8 16.76 -23.15 -39.90
C VAL A 8 16.19 -21.73 -39.94
N TYR A 9 16.88 -20.79 -39.32
CA TYR A 9 16.83 -19.40 -39.80
C TYR A 9 17.80 -19.27 -40.97
N VAL A 10 17.23 -19.02 -42.15
CA VAL A 10 17.95 -18.69 -43.36
C VAL A 10 18.87 -17.51 -43.06
N ASN A 11 20.16 -17.72 -43.27
CA ASN A 11 21.20 -16.70 -43.19
C ASN A 11 21.01 -15.76 -44.40
N VAL A 12 20.12 -14.77 -44.28
CA VAL A 12 19.95 -13.75 -45.31
C VAL A 12 21.05 -12.72 -45.12
N ASN A 13 22.11 -12.87 -45.92
CA ASN A 13 23.17 -11.90 -46.02
C ASN A 13 22.65 -10.70 -46.85
N PHE A 14 22.30 -9.60 -46.18
CA PHE A 14 21.97 -8.35 -46.87
C PHE A 14 23.27 -7.68 -47.33
N THR A 15 23.75 -8.06 -48.50
CA THR A 15 24.75 -7.27 -49.21
C THR A 15 24.09 -6.02 -49.76
N ASN A 16 24.61 -4.87 -49.31
CA ASN A 16 24.39 -3.54 -49.84
C ASN A 16 24.11 -3.56 -51.35
N ASN A 17 22.89 -3.19 -51.73
CA ASN A 17 22.69 -2.34 -52.89
C ASN A 17 21.49 -1.43 -52.65
N SER A 18 21.78 -0.17 -52.89
CA SER A 18 20.96 1.01 -52.80
C SER A 18 19.71 0.94 -53.67
N GLU A 19 18.66 1.59 -53.16
CA GLU A 19 17.44 2.02 -53.87
C GLU A 19 16.38 0.93 -54.13
N GLN A 20 15.17 1.20 -53.63
CA GLN A 20 13.89 0.51 -53.88
C GLN A 20 13.53 -0.71 -53.00
N TYR A 21 13.22 -0.49 -51.72
CA TYR A 21 12.15 -1.25 -51.03
C TYR A 21 11.46 -0.40 -49.95
N ASN A 22 10.70 0.61 -50.38
CA ASN A 22 9.64 1.18 -49.53
C ASN A 22 8.38 0.32 -49.68
N PHE A 23 8.35 -0.82 -48.98
CA PHE A 23 7.09 -1.51 -48.68
C PHE A 23 6.78 -1.30 -47.19
N VAL A 24 6.57 -0.04 -46.80
CA VAL A 24 5.90 0.26 -45.52
C VAL A 24 4.42 0.03 -45.76
N LYS A 25 3.94 -1.15 -45.38
CA LYS A 25 2.52 -1.46 -45.43
C LYS A 25 1.85 -0.72 -44.27
N TYR A 26 1.42 0.52 -44.52
CA TYR A 26 0.48 1.22 -43.64
C TYR A 26 -0.84 0.48 -43.70
N PHE A 27 -1.07 -0.46 -42.79
CA PHE A 27 -2.43 -0.91 -42.55
C PHE A 27 -3.17 0.24 -41.87
N ASN A 28 -4.34 0.58 -42.39
CA ASN A 28 -5.24 1.52 -41.72
C ASN A 28 -5.75 0.79 -40.46
N TYR A 29 -5.19 1.13 -39.29
CA TYR A 29 -5.27 0.33 -38.06
C TYR A 29 -6.54 0.57 -37.21
N ASP A 30 -7.52 1.32 -37.70
CA ASP A 30 -8.73 1.69 -36.94
C ASP A 30 -9.81 0.60 -37.03
N LEU A 31 -9.80 -0.34 -36.09
CA LEU A 31 -10.87 -1.34 -35.88
C LEU A 31 -11.68 -1.12 -34.59
N TYR A 32 -11.41 -0.06 -33.82
CA TYR A 32 -12.13 0.26 -32.59
C TYR A 32 -12.42 1.75 -32.50
N SER A 33 -13.55 2.07 -31.87
CA SER A 33 -14.03 3.43 -31.76
C SER A 33 -13.31 4.15 -30.61
N GLU A 34 -12.48 5.14 -30.95
CA GLU A 34 -11.97 6.15 -30.01
C GLU A 34 -13.03 7.25 -29.70
N MET A 35 -14.30 7.02 -30.05
CA MET A 35 -15.35 8.04 -29.95
C MET A 35 -16.12 7.91 -28.64
N LEU A 36 -15.83 8.79 -27.68
CA LEU A 36 -16.64 9.03 -26.50
C LEU A 36 -17.96 9.72 -26.87
N ASP A 37 -17.91 10.75 -27.74
CA ASP A 37 -19.08 11.48 -28.23
C ASP A 37 -18.95 11.76 -29.74
N ASN A 38 -20.00 11.40 -30.50
CA ASN A 38 -20.05 11.53 -31.96
C ASN A 38 -20.71 12.85 -32.38
N ASP A 39 -20.39 13.95 -31.70
CA ASP A 39 -20.87 15.28 -32.08
C ASP A 39 -20.23 15.72 -33.41
N THR A 40 -20.96 15.49 -34.51
CA THR A 40 -20.52 15.89 -35.85
C THR A 40 -20.70 17.39 -36.12
N SER A 41 -21.15 18.18 -35.14
CA SER A 41 -21.25 19.63 -35.30
C SER A 41 -19.86 20.26 -35.44
N VAL A 42 -19.82 21.41 -36.11
CA VAL A 42 -18.59 22.17 -36.34
C VAL A 42 -18.61 23.46 -35.54
N LEU A 43 -17.45 23.85 -35.02
CA LEU A 43 -17.27 25.17 -34.43
C LEU A 43 -17.36 26.23 -35.52
N ASN A 44 -18.29 27.17 -35.37
CA ASN A 44 -18.49 28.25 -36.32
C ASN A 44 -17.88 29.57 -35.79
N VAL A 45 -16.55 29.62 -35.72
CA VAL A 45 -15.78 30.77 -35.25
C VAL A 45 -14.64 31.06 -36.23
N GLN A 46 -14.37 32.34 -36.50
CA GLN A 46 -13.19 32.73 -37.27
C GLN A 46 -11.96 32.78 -36.36
N ASN A 47 -11.11 31.76 -36.45
CA ASN A 47 -9.82 31.70 -35.76
C ASN A 47 -8.73 31.23 -36.73
N SER A 48 -7.72 32.07 -36.97
CA SER A 48 -6.61 31.78 -37.89
C SER A 48 -5.70 30.63 -37.42
N GLU A 49 -5.65 30.39 -36.11
CA GLU A 49 -4.84 29.35 -35.46
C GLU A 49 -5.56 27.99 -35.39
N LEU A 50 -6.81 27.92 -35.84
CA LEU A 50 -7.61 26.71 -35.78
C LEU A 50 -7.21 25.72 -36.89
N ILE A 51 -6.81 24.53 -36.48
CA ILE A 51 -6.43 23.43 -37.39
C ILE A 51 -7.66 22.92 -38.15
N THR A 52 -8.79 22.82 -37.47
CA THR A 52 -10.03 22.24 -37.99
C THR A 52 -11.24 22.71 -37.18
N ASN A 53 -12.42 22.78 -37.80
CA ASN A 53 -13.66 23.11 -37.11
C ASN A 53 -14.33 21.89 -36.45
N LYS A 54 -13.76 20.69 -36.58
CA LYS A 54 -14.35 19.44 -36.07
C LYS A 54 -14.34 19.37 -34.54
N LYS A 55 -15.49 19.02 -33.95
CA LYS A 55 -15.66 18.77 -32.52
C LYS A 55 -15.53 17.29 -32.12
N ASN A 56 -15.10 16.42 -33.03
CA ASN A 56 -15.10 14.98 -32.84
C ASN A 56 -13.78 14.31 -33.23
N LEU A 57 -12.66 14.97 -32.91
CA LEU A 57 -11.32 14.46 -33.18
C LEU A 57 -11.01 13.25 -32.28
N THR A 58 -10.30 12.28 -32.84
CA THR A 58 -9.75 11.12 -32.13
C THR A 58 -8.33 11.41 -31.61
N THR A 59 -7.80 10.57 -30.74
CA THR A 59 -6.40 10.68 -30.30
C THR A 59 -5.46 10.40 -31.49
N THR A 60 -5.84 9.48 -32.37
CA THR A 60 -5.14 9.21 -33.64
C THR A 60 -5.11 10.42 -34.57
N ASP A 61 -6.20 11.20 -34.68
CA ASP A 61 -6.21 12.46 -35.45
C ASP A 61 -5.18 13.45 -34.90
N LEU A 62 -5.12 13.64 -33.58
CA LEU A 62 -4.16 14.55 -32.96
C LEU A 62 -2.71 14.11 -33.20
N LYS A 63 -2.43 12.80 -33.19
CA LYS A 63 -1.10 12.27 -33.54
C LYS A 63 -0.75 12.58 -34.98
N ASN A 64 -1.64 12.28 -35.92
CA ASN A 64 -1.41 12.54 -37.34
C ASN A 64 -1.17 14.03 -37.61
N ILE A 65 -1.91 14.91 -36.94
CA ILE A 65 -1.69 16.37 -37.00
C ILE A 65 -0.36 16.78 -36.38
N SER A 66 0.07 16.13 -35.29
CA SER A 66 1.35 16.42 -34.64
C SER A 66 2.56 16.02 -35.50
N LEU A 67 2.40 15.00 -36.35
CA LEU A 67 3.43 14.49 -37.25
C LEU A 67 3.44 15.19 -38.62
N SER A 68 2.45 16.03 -38.91
CA SER A 68 2.36 16.75 -40.19
C SER A 68 3.10 18.08 -40.17
N SER A 69 3.23 18.72 -41.33
CA SER A 69 3.80 20.07 -41.47
C SER A 69 2.85 21.20 -41.07
N GLU A 70 1.71 20.89 -40.44
CA GLU A 70 0.75 21.89 -39.98
C GLU A 70 1.39 22.78 -38.91
N SER A 71 1.32 24.10 -39.06
CA SER A 71 1.88 25.06 -38.10
C SER A 71 0.87 25.46 -37.02
N LYS A 72 -0.42 25.39 -37.33
CA LYS A 72 -1.52 25.71 -36.41
C LYS A 72 -1.58 24.73 -35.24
N ASN A 73 -2.10 25.19 -34.10
CA ASN A 73 -2.13 24.40 -32.86
C ASN A 73 -3.48 24.41 -32.11
N SER A 74 -4.50 25.12 -32.61
CA SER A 74 -5.78 25.19 -31.92
C SER A 74 -6.80 24.17 -32.46
N ILE A 75 -7.56 23.56 -31.56
CA ILE A 75 -8.68 22.65 -31.86
C ILE A 75 -9.93 23.10 -31.08
N PRO A 76 -11.14 22.87 -31.60
CA PRO A 76 -12.37 23.23 -30.91
C PRO A 76 -12.55 22.50 -29.58
N TYR A 77 -13.17 23.15 -28.60
CA TYR A 77 -13.63 22.50 -27.39
C TYR A 77 -14.88 21.66 -27.66
N SER A 78 -14.83 20.44 -27.18
CA SER A 78 -15.94 19.50 -27.01
C SER A 78 -15.48 18.44 -26.01
N ILE A 79 -16.41 17.66 -25.44
CA ILE A 79 -16.02 16.59 -24.52
C ILE A 79 -15.18 15.52 -25.22
N GLN A 80 -15.44 15.26 -26.51
CA GLN A 80 -14.64 14.35 -27.34
C GLN A 80 -13.22 14.89 -27.60
N ASN A 81 -13.08 16.15 -28.00
CA ASN A 81 -11.77 16.75 -28.25
C ASN A 81 -10.97 16.90 -26.94
N MET A 82 -11.64 17.19 -25.83
CA MET A 82 -11.04 17.19 -24.49
C MET A 82 -10.49 15.80 -24.13
N TYR A 83 -11.29 14.75 -24.31
CA TYR A 83 -10.86 13.36 -24.11
C TYR A 83 -9.64 13.00 -24.98
N SER A 84 -9.71 13.26 -26.28
CA SER A 84 -8.63 12.95 -27.22
C SER A 84 -7.34 13.69 -26.87
N TRP A 85 -7.46 14.95 -26.45
CA TRP A 85 -6.34 15.76 -26.00
C TRP A 85 -5.71 15.22 -24.72
N ILE A 86 -6.51 14.82 -23.73
CA ILE A 86 -6.05 14.18 -22.49
C ILE A 86 -5.24 12.91 -22.79
N ASN A 87 -5.74 12.01 -23.65
CA ASN A 87 -4.99 10.79 -23.97
C ASN A 87 -3.71 11.07 -24.74
N TYR A 88 -3.75 12.02 -25.70
CA TYR A 88 -2.55 12.42 -26.43
C TYR A 88 -1.47 12.92 -25.46
N LYS A 89 -1.85 13.75 -24.48
CA LYS A 89 -0.93 14.23 -23.43
C LYS A 89 -0.47 13.10 -22.51
N TYR A 90 -1.34 12.14 -22.18
CA TYR A 90 -1.00 11.00 -21.32
C TYR A 90 0.00 10.05 -22.00
N GLU A 91 -0.18 9.75 -23.28
CA GLU A 91 0.78 8.98 -24.07
C GLU A 91 2.15 9.64 -24.11
N LEU A 92 2.19 10.97 -24.30
CA LEU A 92 3.44 11.72 -24.28
C LEU A 92 4.14 11.68 -22.92
N TYR A 93 3.37 11.70 -21.83
CA TYR A 93 3.92 11.62 -20.47
C TYR A 93 4.65 10.30 -20.19
N TYR A 94 4.20 9.18 -20.77
CA TYR A 94 4.81 7.87 -20.60
C TYR A 94 5.86 7.49 -21.65
N ARG A 95 6.06 8.28 -22.71
CA ARG A 95 7.06 8.00 -23.75
C ARG A 95 8.49 7.96 -23.19
N ASN A 96 9.32 7.13 -23.83
CA ASN A 96 10.74 7.01 -23.50
C ASN A 96 11.50 8.34 -23.70
N PRO A 97 12.27 8.83 -22.70
CA PRO A 97 13.17 9.98 -22.82
C PRO A 97 14.07 9.97 -24.08
N ARG A 98 14.46 8.79 -24.57
CA ARG A 98 15.33 8.63 -25.75
C ARG A 98 14.66 8.96 -27.08
N ASP A 99 13.33 8.95 -27.16
CA ASP A 99 12.59 9.29 -28.39
C ASP A 99 12.16 10.77 -28.46
N PHE A 100 12.28 11.54 -27.37
CA PHE A 100 11.95 12.97 -27.37
C PHE A 100 12.80 13.78 -28.37
N ASN A 101 14.02 13.32 -28.65
CA ASN A 101 14.92 14.01 -29.57
C ASN A 101 14.59 13.78 -31.06
N LYS A 102 13.64 12.89 -31.39
CA LYS A 102 13.34 12.54 -32.79
C LYS A 102 12.11 13.25 -33.37
N HIS A 103 11.20 13.76 -32.55
CA HIS A 103 9.94 14.34 -33.02
C HIS A 103 9.55 15.60 -32.24
N THR A 104 9.26 16.69 -32.95
CA THR A 104 8.72 17.91 -32.36
C THR A 104 7.28 17.65 -31.89
N VAL A 105 7.07 17.63 -30.58
CA VAL A 105 5.74 17.44 -29.99
C VAL A 105 4.88 18.71 -30.19
N LYS A 106 3.72 18.58 -30.82
CA LYS A 106 2.77 19.68 -30.97
C LYS A 106 1.96 19.90 -29.68
N ASN A 107 1.93 21.15 -29.21
CA ASN A 107 1.14 21.58 -28.07
C ASN A 107 -0.22 22.11 -28.53
N PHE A 108 -1.23 21.26 -28.50
CA PHE A 108 -2.60 21.63 -28.87
C PHE A 108 -3.26 22.52 -27.81
N LYS A 109 -4.05 23.50 -28.26
CA LYS A 109 -4.91 24.37 -27.44
C LYS A 109 -6.39 24.09 -27.73
N LEU A 110 -7.21 24.04 -26.69
CA LEU A 110 -8.68 23.92 -26.82
C LEU A 110 -9.30 25.30 -26.86
N ILE A 111 -10.13 25.59 -27.86
CA ILE A 111 -10.79 26.89 -28.06
C ILE A 111 -12.31 26.74 -28.00
N ASP A 112 -12.98 27.60 -27.23
CA ASP A 112 -14.44 27.61 -27.14
C ASP A 112 -15.14 28.41 -28.26
N GLU A 113 -16.47 28.46 -28.19
CA GLU A 113 -17.31 29.24 -29.10
C GLU A 113 -17.10 30.76 -29.05
N ASN A 114 -16.46 31.28 -28.01
CA ASN A 114 -16.11 32.69 -27.87
C ASN A 114 -14.66 32.98 -28.28
N ASN A 115 -14.00 32.02 -28.94
CA ASN A 115 -12.59 32.10 -29.31
C ASN A 115 -11.63 32.19 -28.12
N GLN A 116 -12.04 31.73 -26.95
CA GLN A 116 -11.22 31.74 -25.74
C GLN A 116 -10.53 30.39 -25.53
N GLU A 117 -9.28 30.45 -25.07
CA GLU A 117 -8.52 29.25 -24.68
C GLU A 117 -9.11 28.64 -23.40
N ILE A 118 -9.46 27.37 -23.48
CA ILE A 118 -9.95 26.58 -22.36
C ILE A 118 -8.79 26.14 -21.49
N LYS A 119 -8.86 26.52 -20.21
CA LYS A 119 -7.99 25.97 -19.17
C LYS A 119 -8.65 24.75 -18.55
N LEU A 120 -7.94 23.63 -18.57
CA LEU A 120 -8.38 22.38 -17.94
C LEU A 120 -7.69 22.19 -16.60
N LYS A 121 -8.45 21.74 -15.61
CA LYS A 121 -7.95 21.35 -14.29
C LYS A 121 -8.18 19.85 -14.09
N SER A 122 -7.36 19.25 -13.24
CA SER A 122 -7.51 17.86 -12.80
C SER A 122 -7.47 17.79 -11.28
N ILE A 123 -8.19 16.84 -10.71
CA ILE A 123 -8.08 16.46 -9.29
C ILE A 123 -8.06 14.94 -9.15
N VAL A 124 -7.22 14.47 -8.24
CA VAL A 124 -7.18 13.08 -7.75
C VAL A 124 -7.24 13.15 -6.23
N GLY A 125 -8.24 12.49 -5.66
CA GLY A 125 -8.38 12.38 -4.20
C GLY A 125 -7.40 11.36 -3.63
N ARG A 126 -6.92 11.59 -2.40
CA ARG A 126 -6.19 10.57 -1.63
C ARG A 126 -7.18 9.67 -0.91
N GLU A 127 -7.61 8.64 -1.61
CA GLU A 127 -8.62 7.71 -1.11
C GLU A 127 -8.08 6.80 -0.01
N LEU A 128 -8.97 6.30 0.86
CA LEU A 128 -8.62 5.23 1.80
C LEU A 128 -8.08 4.01 1.07
N LEU A 129 -7.05 3.38 1.63
CA LEU A 129 -6.44 2.17 1.09
C LEU A 129 -7.48 1.06 0.85
N SER A 130 -8.44 0.90 1.75
CA SER A 130 -9.56 -0.05 1.60
C SER A 130 -10.47 0.24 0.39
N ASN A 131 -10.65 1.52 0.03
CA ASN A 131 -11.45 1.94 -1.13
C ASN A 131 -10.71 1.79 -2.46
N LYS A 132 -9.38 1.56 -2.43
CA LYS A 132 -8.55 1.31 -3.62
C LYS A 132 -8.53 -0.15 -4.05
N LYS A 133 -9.12 -1.06 -3.29
CA LYS A 133 -9.14 -2.47 -3.65
C LYS A 133 -10.27 -2.76 -4.65
N PRO A 134 -9.98 -3.37 -5.83
CA PRO A 134 -11.04 -3.84 -6.71
C PRO A 134 -11.82 -4.99 -6.08
N VAL A 135 -13.13 -5.07 -6.36
CA VAL A 135 -13.98 -6.17 -5.90
C VAL A 135 -14.16 -7.18 -7.02
N LEU A 136 -13.62 -8.38 -6.83
CA LEU A 136 -13.71 -9.49 -7.79
C LEU A 136 -14.85 -10.45 -7.41
N ASN A 137 -15.54 -10.99 -8.42
CA ASN A 137 -16.49 -12.08 -8.20
C ASN A 137 -15.77 -13.40 -7.90
N HIS A 138 -16.49 -14.37 -7.30
CA HIS A 138 -15.91 -15.68 -6.97
C HIS A 138 -15.34 -16.45 -8.17
N LYS A 139 -15.86 -16.22 -9.38
CA LYS A 139 -15.39 -16.85 -10.62
C LYS A 139 -14.18 -16.15 -11.25
N GLN A 140 -13.77 -15.00 -10.70
CA GLN A 140 -12.71 -14.13 -11.22
C GLN A 140 -12.93 -13.72 -12.69
N THR A 141 -14.18 -13.55 -13.12
CA THR A 141 -14.55 -13.12 -14.48
C THR A 141 -15.03 -11.67 -14.55
N ASN A 142 -15.29 -11.07 -13.39
CA ASN A 142 -15.73 -9.70 -13.26
C ASN A 142 -14.99 -9.04 -12.08
N ALA A 143 -14.45 -7.85 -12.32
CA ALA A 143 -13.92 -6.97 -11.29
C ALA A 143 -14.64 -5.62 -11.33
N SER A 144 -14.82 -5.00 -10.17
CA SER A 144 -15.44 -3.67 -10.08
C SER A 144 -14.66 -2.68 -9.23
N ILE A 145 -14.70 -1.42 -9.67
CA ILE A 145 -14.13 -0.26 -8.99
C ILE A 145 -15.25 0.77 -8.83
N THR A 146 -15.53 1.20 -7.60
CA THR A 146 -16.60 2.14 -7.29
C THR A 146 -16.04 3.43 -6.71
N LYS A 147 -16.54 4.57 -7.18
CA LYS A 147 -16.14 5.91 -6.74
C LYS A 147 -17.36 6.71 -6.30
N ASP A 148 -17.36 7.18 -5.06
CA ASP A 148 -18.40 8.06 -4.52
C ASP A 148 -18.12 9.50 -4.95
N LEU A 149 -18.91 10.00 -5.91
CA LEU A 149 -18.80 11.35 -6.45
C LEU A 149 -19.10 12.44 -5.41
N SER A 150 -19.80 12.12 -4.32
CA SER A 150 -20.06 13.11 -3.25
C SER A 150 -18.85 13.43 -2.38
N LYS A 151 -17.72 12.73 -2.59
CA LYS A 151 -16.42 13.12 -2.01
C LYS A 151 -15.79 14.30 -2.75
N PHE A 152 -16.30 14.67 -3.93
CA PHE A 152 -15.82 15.81 -4.71
C PHE A 152 -16.72 17.03 -4.45
N ASN A 153 -16.28 17.90 -3.54
CA ASN A 153 -17.05 19.09 -3.14
C ASN A 153 -17.11 20.11 -4.28
N ASN A 154 -18.27 20.72 -4.50
CA ASN A 154 -18.56 21.68 -5.59
C ASN A 154 -18.63 21.06 -7.00
N LEU A 155 -18.66 19.73 -7.14
CA LEU A 155 -18.82 19.08 -8.44
C LEU A 155 -20.13 19.50 -9.14
N GLU A 156 -21.20 19.70 -8.36
CA GLU A 156 -22.51 20.17 -8.81
C GLU A 156 -22.53 21.62 -9.31
N ASN A 157 -21.50 22.41 -8.97
CA ASN A 157 -21.36 23.81 -9.39
C ASN A 157 -20.62 23.94 -10.74
N ILE A 158 -20.18 22.83 -11.32
CA ILE A 158 -19.55 22.76 -12.64
C ILE A 158 -20.59 22.19 -13.62
N ASN A 159 -20.64 22.73 -14.83
CA ASN A 159 -21.54 22.21 -15.87
C ASN A 159 -21.17 20.76 -16.22
N ASP A 160 -22.14 19.84 -16.17
CA ASP A 160 -21.92 18.42 -16.47
C ASP A 160 -21.30 18.15 -17.85
N LYS A 161 -21.53 19.06 -18.83
CA LYS A 161 -20.93 18.97 -20.18
C LYS A 161 -19.42 19.20 -20.17
N ASP A 162 -18.93 19.84 -19.12
CA ASP A 162 -17.55 20.30 -18.99
C ASP A 162 -16.71 19.42 -18.06
N VAL A 163 -17.24 18.27 -17.63
CA VAL A 163 -16.60 17.33 -16.70
C VAL A 163 -16.40 15.97 -17.36
N LEU A 164 -15.17 15.45 -17.25
CA LEU A 164 -14.77 14.12 -17.67
C LEU A 164 -14.19 13.34 -16.48
N PHE A 165 -14.83 12.22 -16.15
CA PHE A 165 -14.27 11.23 -15.23
C PHE A 165 -13.36 10.28 -15.99
N ASN A 166 -12.27 9.84 -15.38
CA ASN A 166 -11.36 8.88 -16.00
C ASN A 166 -10.85 7.86 -14.96
N PHE A 167 -11.18 6.59 -15.18
CA PHE A 167 -10.60 5.48 -14.44
C PHE A 167 -9.30 5.07 -15.12
N ILE A 168 -8.18 5.20 -14.41
CA ILE A 168 -6.86 4.80 -14.91
C ILE A 168 -6.35 3.66 -14.04
N PHE A 169 -6.07 2.49 -14.60
CA PHE A 169 -5.65 1.32 -13.82
C PHE A 169 -4.68 0.41 -14.58
N GLU A 170 -3.87 -0.33 -13.84
CA GLU A 170 -3.02 -1.39 -14.40
C GLU A 170 -3.89 -2.61 -14.76
N LEU A 171 -3.89 -3.01 -16.03
CA LEU A 171 -4.51 -4.26 -16.50
C LEU A 171 -3.56 -4.96 -17.46
N ASP A 172 -2.72 -5.83 -16.91
CA ASP A 172 -1.61 -6.44 -17.63
C ASP A 172 -1.96 -7.88 -18.05
N PRO A 173 -2.03 -8.19 -19.36
CA PRO A 173 -2.28 -9.56 -19.83
C PRO A 173 -1.00 -10.42 -19.91
N THR A 174 0.16 -9.90 -19.53
CA THR A 174 1.45 -10.58 -19.68
C THR A 174 2.01 -11.15 -18.38
N HIS A 175 2.52 -12.38 -18.47
CA HIS A 175 3.14 -13.04 -17.34
C HIS A 175 4.57 -12.49 -17.14
N LYS A 176 4.85 -11.93 -15.96
CA LYS A 176 6.11 -11.24 -15.65
C LYS A 176 6.78 -11.80 -14.40
N VAL A 177 8.12 -11.77 -14.35
CA VAL A 177 8.87 -12.02 -13.10
C VAL A 177 8.59 -10.90 -12.11
N LEU A 178 8.43 -11.22 -10.83
CA LEU A 178 8.22 -10.23 -9.78
C LEU A 178 9.51 -9.42 -9.53
N SER A 179 9.43 -8.09 -9.56
CA SER A 179 10.52 -7.21 -9.12
C SER A 179 10.17 -6.54 -7.80
N ASN A 180 11.19 -6.34 -6.96
CA ASN A 180 11.05 -5.87 -5.58
C ASN A 180 11.25 -4.36 -5.38
N SER A 181 11.59 -3.59 -6.41
CA SER A 181 11.87 -2.17 -6.20
C SER A 181 10.67 -1.30 -6.59
N ALA A 182 10.20 -0.49 -5.64
CA ALA A 182 9.31 0.64 -5.89
C ALA A 182 9.84 1.57 -6.99
N THR A 183 11.15 1.52 -7.27
CA THR A 183 11.86 2.38 -8.23
C THR A 183 12.04 1.77 -9.61
N THR A 184 11.73 0.49 -9.85
CA THR A 184 11.75 -0.06 -11.21
C THR A 184 10.39 0.07 -11.87
N SER A 185 10.13 1.29 -12.32
CA SER A 185 9.29 1.58 -13.50
C SER A 185 9.73 0.83 -14.78
N GLN A 186 10.75 -0.04 -14.70
CA GLN A 186 11.39 -0.67 -15.86
C GLN A 186 10.64 -1.86 -16.45
N SER A 187 9.70 -2.50 -15.74
CA SER A 187 8.73 -3.35 -16.43
C SER A 187 7.62 -2.45 -16.96
N ALA A 188 7.49 -2.35 -18.28
CA ALA A 188 6.39 -1.61 -18.89
C ALA A 188 5.05 -2.11 -18.30
N LYS A 189 4.28 -1.20 -17.73
CA LYS A 189 2.95 -1.48 -17.18
C LYS A 189 1.90 -1.15 -18.24
N THR A 190 0.90 -2.01 -18.35
CA THR A 190 -0.25 -1.79 -19.24
C THR A 190 -1.29 -0.96 -18.49
N TYR A 191 -1.35 0.34 -18.78
CA TYR A 191 -2.35 1.22 -18.19
C TYR A 191 -3.57 1.33 -19.12
N VAL A 192 -4.74 1.06 -18.55
CA VAL A 192 -6.03 1.22 -19.22
C VAL A 192 -6.71 2.48 -18.69
N MET A 193 -7.23 3.29 -19.61
CA MET A 193 -7.97 4.51 -19.33
C MET A 193 -9.42 4.34 -19.80
N VAL A 194 -10.38 4.38 -18.89
CA VAL A 194 -11.81 4.34 -19.21
C VAL A 194 -12.44 5.71 -18.91
N PRO A 195 -12.58 6.58 -19.94
CA PRO A 195 -13.21 7.89 -19.82
C PRO A 195 -14.73 7.80 -19.72
N VAL A 196 -15.34 8.76 -19.02
CA VAL A 196 -16.79 8.86 -18.87
C VAL A 196 -17.19 10.34 -18.77
N SER A 197 -17.98 10.82 -19.74
CA SER A 197 -18.57 12.16 -19.64
C SER A 197 -19.60 12.20 -18.52
N TYR A 198 -19.53 13.22 -17.66
CA TYR A 198 -20.49 13.37 -16.56
C TYR A 198 -21.92 13.56 -17.06
N LYS A 199 -22.11 14.41 -18.07
CA LYS A 199 -23.39 14.58 -18.76
C LYS A 199 -23.95 13.25 -19.27
N MET A 200 -23.15 12.50 -20.02
CA MET A 200 -23.62 11.25 -20.64
C MET A 200 -24.02 10.20 -19.60
N ILE A 201 -23.24 10.03 -18.52
CA ILE A 201 -23.57 9.03 -17.50
C ILE A 201 -24.76 9.45 -16.63
N LYS A 202 -24.97 10.75 -16.39
CA LYS A 202 -26.20 11.25 -15.76
C LYS A 202 -27.45 10.97 -16.58
N GLU A 203 -27.38 11.17 -17.90
CA GLU A 203 -28.50 10.96 -18.82
C GLU A 203 -28.79 9.47 -19.05
N ARG A 204 -27.76 8.68 -19.34
CA ARG A 204 -27.91 7.25 -19.70
C ARG A 204 -27.99 6.33 -18.50
N ARG A 205 -27.48 6.75 -17.34
CA ARG A 205 -27.27 5.97 -16.10
C ARG A 205 -26.31 4.80 -16.23
N THR A 206 -26.30 4.10 -17.36
CA THR A 206 -25.38 3.01 -17.68
C THR A 206 -24.86 3.18 -19.11
N ILE A 207 -23.56 3.00 -19.27
CA ILE A 207 -22.89 2.88 -20.57
C ILE A 207 -22.31 1.46 -20.61
N ASP A 208 -22.92 0.60 -21.41
CA ASP A 208 -22.38 -0.73 -21.68
C ASP A 208 -21.35 -0.64 -22.81
N ASN A 209 -20.23 -1.34 -22.66
CA ASN A 209 -19.10 -1.31 -23.57
C ASN A 209 -18.50 0.11 -23.78
N SER A 210 -18.11 0.75 -22.67
CA SER A 210 -17.39 2.02 -22.68
C SER A 210 -16.13 1.97 -23.53
N VAL A 211 -15.83 3.08 -24.21
CA VAL A 211 -14.54 3.27 -24.88
C VAL A 211 -13.41 3.25 -23.86
N PHE A 212 -12.24 2.81 -24.28
CA PHE A 212 -11.05 2.82 -23.44
C PHE A 212 -9.81 3.07 -24.28
N ASN A 213 -8.73 3.49 -23.64
CA ASN A 213 -7.42 3.63 -24.24
C ASN A 213 -6.37 2.86 -23.46
N VAL A 214 -5.27 2.52 -24.12
CA VAL A 214 -4.17 1.75 -23.52
C VAL A 214 -2.85 2.46 -23.76
N VAL A 215 -2.05 2.56 -22.71
CA VAL A 215 -0.66 3.00 -22.76
C VAL A 215 0.20 1.92 -22.12
N HIS A 216 1.19 1.42 -22.87
CA HIS A 216 2.09 0.38 -22.39
C HIS A 216 3.47 0.98 -22.05
N GLY A 217 3.63 1.47 -20.82
CA GLY A 217 4.90 1.99 -20.28
C GLY A 217 5.70 2.86 -21.26
N TYR A 218 7.01 2.60 -21.35
CA TYR A 218 7.96 3.30 -22.21
C TYR A 218 7.95 2.87 -23.69
N ASP A 219 6.96 2.08 -24.12
CA ASP A 219 6.90 1.56 -25.48
C ASP A 219 6.24 2.55 -26.45
N ASP A 220 6.33 2.21 -27.74
CA ASP A 220 5.76 2.99 -28.81
C ASP A 220 4.23 2.83 -28.93
N PHE A 221 3.67 3.61 -29.85
CA PHE A 221 2.24 3.56 -30.14
C PHE A 221 1.82 2.20 -30.69
N GLU A 222 2.62 1.57 -31.56
CA GLU A 222 2.26 0.28 -32.17
C GLU A 222 2.08 -0.81 -31.10
N THR A 223 2.96 -0.80 -30.10
CA THR A 223 2.88 -1.69 -28.95
C THR A 223 1.65 -1.39 -28.10
N SER A 224 1.41 -0.13 -27.76
CA SER A 224 0.19 0.27 -27.03
C SER A 224 -1.09 -0.13 -27.77
N ASN A 225 -1.08 -0.04 -29.10
CA ASN A 225 -2.17 -0.44 -29.99
C ASN A 225 -2.38 -1.97 -30.01
N LEU A 226 -1.30 -2.76 -29.95
CA LEU A 226 -1.37 -4.21 -29.80
C LEU A 226 -2.04 -4.60 -28.47
N TYR A 227 -1.62 -3.98 -27.37
CA TYR A 227 -2.22 -4.24 -26.06
C TYR A 227 -3.68 -3.81 -25.98
N HIS A 228 -4.04 -2.69 -26.61
CA HIS A 228 -5.44 -2.32 -26.78
C HIS A 228 -6.25 -3.45 -27.44
N LYS A 229 -5.76 -4.02 -28.54
CA LYS A 229 -6.43 -5.12 -29.25
C LYS A 229 -6.59 -6.35 -28.36
N ILE A 230 -5.53 -6.76 -27.67
CA ILE A 230 -5.55 -7.91 -26.76
C ILE A 230 -6.60 -7.70 -25.66
N LEU A 231 -6.58 -6.55 -25.00
CA LEU A 231 -7.54 -6.27 -23.93
C LEU A 231 -8.97 -6.13 -24.46
N ASN A 232 -9.15 -5.58 -25.67
CA ASN A 232 -10.47 -5.50 -26.29
C ASN A 232 -11.01 -6.89 -26.67
N THR A 233 -10.19 -7.87 -27.02
CA THR A 233 -10.71 -9.24 -27.26
C THR A 233 -11.08 -9.95 -25.96
N MET A 234 -10.34 -9.67 -24.88
CA MET A 234 -10.53 -10.32 -23.58
C MET A 234 -11.67 -9.72 -22.75
N PHE A 235 -11.84 -8.40 -22.77
CA PHE A 235 -12.69 -7.67 -21.83
C PHE A 235 -13.63 -6.67 -22.50
N ARG A 236 -14.74 -6.38 -21.82
CA ARG A 236 -15.57 -5.19 -22.03
C ARG A 236 -15.64 -4.39 -20.74
N PHE A 237 -15.77 -3.08 -20.87
CA PHE A 237 -15.90 -2.15 -19.76
C PHE A 237 -17.34 -1.64 -19.70
N LYS A 238 -17.95 -1.68 -18.53
CA LYS A 238 -19.29 -1.13 -18.30
C LYS A 238 -19.20 -0.09 -17.19
N VAL A 239 -19.82 1.06 -17.39
CA VAL A 239 -19.89 2.09 -16.34
C VAL A 239 -21.35 2.35 -16.00
N SER A 240 -21.66 2.43 -14.70
CA SER A 240 -22.98 2.79 -14.20
C SER A 240 -22.89 3.85 -13.09
N LEU A 241 -23.85 4.76 -13.06
CA LEU A 241 -24.02 5.74 -11.99
C LEU A 241 -25.32 5.45 -11.23
N ASN A 242 -25.17 5.00 -9.98
CA ASN A 242 -26.27 4.78 -9.05
C ASN A 242 -26.16 5.78 -7.90
N ASN A 243 -27.09 6.73 -7.82
CA ASN A 243 -26.97 7.89 -6.92
C ASN A 243 -25.66 8.65 -7.19
N ASN A 244 -24.74 8.68 -6.23
CA ASN A 244 -23.41 9.27 -6.35
C ASN A 244 -22.31 8.24 -6.62
N ASP A 245 -22.64 6.94 -6.67
CA ASP A 245 -21.65 5.89 -6.89
C ASP A 245 -21.46 5.66 -8.39
N LEU A 246 -20.31 6.09 -8.90
CA LEU A 246 -19.84 5.78 -10.24
C LEU A 246 -19.05 4.47 -10.19
N LYS A 247 -19.60 3.42 -10.79
CA LYS A 247 -19.04 2.07 -10.80
C LYS A 247 -18.52 1.71 -12.19
N LEU A 248 -17.25 1.33 -12.27
CA LEU A 248 -16.65 0.64 -13.41
C LEU A 248 -16.70 -0.87 -13.16
N GLU A 249 -17.15 -1.63 -14.16
CA GLU A 249 -17.12 -3.09 -14.20
C GLU A 249 -16.24 -3.53 -15.38
N ILE A 250 -15.24 -4.37 -15.10
CA ILE A 250 -14.35 -5.02 -16.07
C ILE A 250 -14.86 -6.45 -16.21
N ILE A 251 -15.37 -6.80 -17.40
CA ILE A 251 -16.10 -8.05 -17.61
C ILE A 251 -15.40 -8.87 -18.69
N ALA A 252 -15.02 -10.10 -18.37
CA ALA A 252 -14.52 -11.05 -19.34
C ALA A 252 -15.55 -11.30 -20.45
N LYS A 253 -15.14 -11.20 -21.72
CA LYS A 253 -15.98 -11.53 -22.88
C LYS A 253 -16.20 -13.04 -23.01
N ASP A 254 -15.21 -13.82 -22.58
CA ASP A 254 -15.29 -15.27 -22.44
C ASP A 254 -15.08 -15.67 -20.97
N GLU A 255 -16.18 -15.84 -20.23
CA GLU A 255 -16.15 -16.19 -18.80
C GLU A 255 -15.56 -17.58 -18.52
N GLN A 256 -15.52 -18.46 -19.51
CA GLN A 256 -14.98 -19.81 -19.37
C GLN A 256 -13.45 -19.79 -19.44
N ASN A 257 -12.88 -18.99 -20.35
CA ASN A 257 -11.44 -19.02 -20.65
C ASN A 257 -10.67 -17.75 -20.28
N THR A 258 -11.31 -16.70 -19.77
CA THR A 258 -10.64 -15.44 -19.37
C THR A 258 -10.87 -15.13 -17.90
N LYS A 259 -9.78 -14.86 -17.15
CA LYS A 259 -9.81 -14.52 -15.72
C LYS A 259 -9.15 -13.16 -15.41
N ILE A 260 -9.53 -12.57 -14.28
CA ILE A 260 -8.95 -11.35 -13.72
C ILE A 260 -8.39 -11.70 -12.34
N PHE A 261 -7.13 -11.37 -12.11
CA PHE A 261 -6.47 -11.56 -10.81
C PHE A 261 -6.04 -10.23 -10.22
N ASP A 262 -6.28 -10.03 -8.93
CA ASP A 262 -5.80 -8.88 -8.14
C ASP A 262 -4.51 -9.21 -7.36
N PHE A 263 -3.93 -10.40 -7.60
CA PHE A 263 -2.65 -10.82 -7.04
C PHE A 263 -1.74 -11.30 -8.16
N LYS A 264 -0.63 -10.59 -8.38
CA LYS A 264 0.29 -10.83 -9.51
C LYS A 264 0.84 -12.27 -9.60
N PRO A 265 1.22 -12.94 -8.49
CA PRO A 265 1.60 -14.35 -8.53
C PRO A 265 0.50 -15.26 -9.09
N ASP A 266 -0.77 -15.03 -8.72
CA ASP A 266 -1.91 -15.82 -9.21
C ASP A 266 -2.07 -15.70 -10.73
N HIS A 267 -1.92 -14.49 -11.27
CA HIS A 267 -1.91 -14.24 -12.71
C HIS A 267 -0.74 -14.97 -13.40
N ASN A 268 0.47 -14.78 -12.91
CA ASN A 268 1.68 -15.28 -13.56
C ASN A 268 1.79 -16.81 -13.56
N LEU A 269 1.16 -17.47 -12.58
CA LEU A 269 1.12 -18.93 -12.44
C LEU A 269 -0.13 -19.55 -13.06
N SER A 270 -1.05 -18.73 -13.58
CA SER A 270 -2.28 -19.21 -14.20
C SER A 270 -1.98 -19.92 -15.53
N LEU A 271 -2.66 -21.05 -15.75
CA LEU A 271 -2.66 -21.76 -17.03
C LEU A 271 -3.78 -21.27 -17.97
N ILE A 272 -4.65 -20.37 -17.48
CA ILE A 272 -5.79 -19.83 -18.22
C ILE A 272 -5.45 -18.40 -18.67
N ASN A 273 -6.00 -17.97 -19.81
CA ASN A 273 -5.85 -16.58 -20.26
C ASN A 273 -6.33 -15.65 -19.15
N SER A 274 -5.49 -14.72 -18.75
CA SER A 274 -5.82 -13.84 -17.65
C SER A 274 -5.14 -12.50 -17.76
N ALA A 275 -5.61 -11.55 -16.96
CA ALA A 275 -4.94 -10.28 -16.76
C ALA A 275 -4.82 -9.96 -15.28
N PHE A 276 -3.70 -9.36 -14.90
CA PHE A 276 -3.49 -8.79 -13.59
C PHE A 276 -4.09 -7.39 -13.51
N LEU A 277 -5.01 -7.19 -12.56
CA LEU A 277 -5.57 -5.89 -12.21
C LEU A 277 -4.82 -5.32 -10.99
N GLY A 278 -4.04 -4.27 -11.22
CA GLY A 278 -3.23 -3.62 -10.19
C GLY A 278 -3.83 -2.33 -9.65
N ASN A 279 -2.95 -1.39 -9.26
CA ASN A 279 -3.33 -0.10 -8.71
C ASN A 279 -4.16 0.71 -9.70
N HIS A 280 -5.02 1.59 -9.15
CA HIS A 280 -5.88 2.44 -9.93
C HIS A 280 -6.05 3.84 -9.36
N ASP A 281 -6.36 4.77 -10.25
CA ASP A 281 -6.62 6.17 -9.99
C ASP A 281 -7.91 6.62 -10.62
N PHE A 282 -8.55 7.59 -9.96
CA PHE A 282 -9.74 8.24 -10.47
C PHE A 282 -9.47 9.73 -10.62
N TYR A 283 -9.37 10.16 -11.88
CA TYR A 283 -9.19 11.56 -12.23
C TYR A 283 -10.54 12.19 -12.54
N VAL A 284 -10.74 13.41 -12.03
CA VAL A 284 -11.80 14.30 -12.49
C VAL A 284 -11.13 15.44 -13.25
N PHE A 285 -11.32 15.47 -14.57
CA PHE A 285 -10.91 16.57 -15.42
C PHE A 285 -12.10 17.50 -15.64
N TYR A 286 -11.86 18.82 -15.56
CA TYR A 286 -12.92 19.80 -15.74
C TYR A 286 -12.42 21.09 -16.37
N LYS A 287 -13.31 21.78 -17.11
CA LYS A 287 -13.10 23.15 -17.57
C LYS A 287 -13.08 24.10 -16.38
N GLU A 288 -12.06 24.94 -16.30
CA GLU A 288 -11.99 25.98 -15.29
C GLU A 288 -13.24 26.86 -15.35
N THR A 289 -13.93 26.95 -14.23
CA THR A 289 -15.13 27.79 -14.04
C THR A 289 -14.77 28.91 -13.06
N PRO A 290 -15.04 30.19 -13.38
CA PRO A 290 -14.71 31.30 -12.50
C PRO A 290 -15.30 31.11 -11.09
N ASN A 291 -14.47 31.29 -10.06
CA ASN A 291 -14.84 31.18 -8.64
C ASN A 291 -15.32 29.79 -8.17
N VAL A 292 -15.08 28.72 -8.94
CA VAL A 292 -15.37 27.34 -8.52
C VAL A 292 -14.07 26.54 -8.42
N GLU A 293 -13.74 26.09 -7.21
CA GLU A 293 -12.66 25.12 -6.96
C GLU A 293 -13.27 23.79 -6.51
N LEU A 294 -12.89 22.72 -7.22
CA LEU A 294 -13.23 21.35 -6.84
C LEU A 294 -12.27 20.91 -5.74
N ASP A 295 -12.82 20.41 -4.63
CA ASP A 295 -12.02 19.83 -3.54
C ASP A 295 -12.39 18.38 -3.31
N PHE A 296 -11.56 17.66 -2.56
CA PHE A 296 -11.80 16.26 -2.22
C PHE A 296 -11.82 16.07 -0.70
N THR A 297 -12.87 15.41 -0.20
CA THR A 297 -13.00 15.01 1.20
C THR A 297 -13.31 13.52 1.27
N GLU A 298 -12.37 12.75 1.78
CA GLU A 298 -12.55 11.34 2.06
C GLU A 298 -13.45 11.12 3.29
N LYS A 299 -14.23 10.03 3.25
CA LYS A 299 -15.16 9.63 4.31
C LYS A 299 -14.61 8.42 5.04
N ALA A 300 -14.87 8.35 6.35
CA ALA A 300 -14.56 7.18 7.14
C ALA A 300 -15.38 5.95 6.71
N VAL A 301 -14.84 4.76 6.98
CA VAL A 301 -15.55 3.49 6.75
C VAL A 301 -16.36 3.12 7.98
N GLY A 302 -17.69 3.09 7.85
CA GLY A 302 -18.59 2.84 8.98
C GLY A 302 -18.44 3.91 10.07
N ASP A 303 -18.39 3.49 11.33
CA ASP A 303 -18.25 4.36 12.50
C ASP A 303 -16.78 4.66 12.87
N ASN A 304 -15.83 4.35 11.98
CA ASN A 304 -14.42 4.61 12.22
C ASN A 304 -14.08 6.11 12.15
N LEU A 305 -12.95 6.49 12.75
CA LEU A 305 -12.34 7.80 12.55
C LEU A 305 -11.53 7.84 11.25
N ILE A 306 -11.28 9.04 10.74
CA ILE A 306 -10.39 9.28 9.60
C ILE A 306 -9.37 10.39 9.90
N ALA A 307 -8.08 10.11 9.69
CA ALA A 307 -7.01 11.11 9.73
C ALA A 307 -6.79 11.73 8.34
N GLY A 308 -6.61 13.05 8.26
CA GLY A 308 -6.38 13.78 7.01
C GLY A 308 -7.47 13.62 5.93
N PRO A 309 -8.78 13.78 6.22
CA PRO A 309 -9.84 13.53 5.26
C PRO A 309 -9.82 14.49 4.04
N ASN A 310 -9.28 15.70 4.20
CA ASN A 310 -9.24 16.72 3.14
C ASN A 310 -7.92 16.72 2.34
N GLU A 311 -7.16 15.63 2.43
CA GLU A 311 -5.90 15.49 1.70
C GLU A 311 -6.17 15.17 0.23
N LYS A 312 -5.52 15.92 -0.67
CA LYS A 312 -5.60 15.73 -2.12
C LYS A 312 -4.21 15.54 -2.72
N VAL A 313 -4.14 14.94 -3.89
CA VAL A 313 -2.88 14.87 -4.64
C VAL A 313 -2.58 16.26 -5.20
N SER A 314 -1.39 16.79 -4.90
CA SER A 314 -0.96 18.07 -5.46
C SER A 314 -0.32 17.86 -6.83
N TYR A 315 -0.47 18.83 -7.73
CA TYR A 315 0.22 18.85 -9.02
C TYR A 315 1.28 19.94 -8.97
N ARG A 316 2.53 19.63 -9.34
CA ARG A 316 3.61 20.62 -9.36
C ARG A 316 4.10 20.85 -10.79
N GLU A 317 4.09 22.11 -11.22
CA GLU A 317 4.91 22.56 -12.35
C GLU A 317 6.37 22.22 -12.05
N GLY A 318 6.96 21.28 -12.78
CA GLY A 318 8.28 20.74 -12.45
C GLY A 318 8.36 19.22 -12.32
N SER A 319 7.24 18.54 -12.06
CA SER A 319 7.22 17.12 -11.65
C SER A 319 6.91 16.13 -12.79
N GLY A 320 7.20 16.49 -14.04
CA GLY A 320 6.94 15.68 -15.23
C GLY A 320 8.15 15.56 -16.16
N VAL A 321 8.06 14.66 -17.13
CA VAL A 321 9.06 14.51 -18.19
C VAL A 321 9.13 15.82 -18.99
N HIS A 322 10.35 16.31 -19.26
CA HIS A 322 10.56 17.48 -20.09
C HIS A 322 10.07 17.23 -21.51
N ILE A 323 9.00 17.92 -21.92
CA ILE A 323 8.61 18.02 -23.33
C ILE A 323 9.01 19.41 -23.80
N ASN A 324 10.08 19.54 -24.59
CA ASN A 324 10.52 20.82 -25.15
C ASN A 324 10.64 21.96 -24.12
N ASN A 325 11.25 21.71 -22.95
CA ASN A 325 11.36 22.67 -21.83
C ASN A 325 10.02 23.15 -21.20
N SER A 326 8.89 22.50 -21.50
CA SER A 326 7.59 22.72 -20.85
C SER A 326 7.21 21.54 -19.96
N TYR A 327 6.68 21.83 -18.77
CA TYR A 327 6.20 20.84 -17.81
C TYR A 327 4.70 20.62 -18.00
N GLU A 328 4.26 19.35 -18.04
CA GLU A 328 2.83 19.03 -18.14
C GLU A 328 2.21 18.70 -16.77
N PRO A 329 1.48 19.65 -16.14
CA PRO A 329 0.98 19.49 -14.77
C PRO A 329 -0.26 18.59 -14.66
N LEU A 330 -0.90 18.18 -15.77
CA LEU A 330 -2.19 17.47 -15.72
C LEU A 330 -2.14 16.08 -15.07
N PHE A 331 -1.00 15.39 -15.21
CA PHE A 331 -0.81 14.03 -14.71
C PHE A 331 0.34 13.91 -13.69
N GLY A 332 1.20 14.93 -13.59
CA GLY A 332 2.34 14.97 -12.66
C GLY A 332 1.87 15.04 -11.22
N LYS A 333 1.69 13.89 -10.59
CA LYS A 333 1.26 13.78 -9.20
C LYS A 333 2.43 13.96 -8.25
N PHE A 334 2.31 14.91 -7.35
CA PHE A 334 3.28 15.17 -6.30
C PHE A 334 2.80 14.58 -4.97
N SER A 335 3.65 13.78 -4.34
CA SER A 335 3.33 13.03 -3.12
C SER A 335 3.30 13.89 -1.86
N LYS A 336 3.67 15.18 -1.93
CA LYS A 336 3.60 16.09 -0.78
C LYS A 336 2.15 16.33 -0.33
N LEU A 337 1.98 16.40 0.98
CA LEU A 337 0.70 16.61 1.64
C LEU A 337 0.35 18.10 1.77
N LYS A 338 -0.95 18.39 1.90
CA LYS A 338 -1.46 19.74 2.11
C LYS A 338 -1.18 20.21 3.54
N ASP A 339 -1.40 19.34 4.52
CA ASP A 339 -1.21 19.64 5.94
C ASP A 339 -0.71 18.40 6.72
N GLU A 340 0.61 18.30 6.87
CA GLU A 340 1.25 17.17 7.57
C GLU A 340 0.74 17.00 9.01
N SER A 341 0.33 18.08 9.68
CA SER A 341 -0.15 18.04 11.08
C SER A 341 -1.47 17.30 11.25
N LYS A 342 -2.29 17.23 10.20
CA LYS A 342 -3.61 16.55 10.21
C LYS A 342 -3.55 15.09 9.82
N THR A 343 -2.36 14.59 9.51
CA THR A 343 -2.13 13.20 9.08
C THR A 343 -2.09 12.20 10.24
N SER A 344 -2.29 12.66 11.47
CA SER A 344 -2.38 11.79 12.62
C SER A 344 -3.41 12.31 13.62
N ILE A 345 -4.06 11.39 14.33
CA ILE A 345 -5.02 11.70 15.38
C ILE A 345 -4.65 10.88 16.62
N ARG A 346 -4.51 11.57 17.76
CA ARG A 346 -4.34 10.93 19.07
C ARG A 346 -5.63 10.23 19.48
N LEU A 347 -5.53 8.97 19.93
CA LEU A 347 -6.69 8.19 20.35
C LEU A 347 -6.82 8.15 21.89
N PHE A 348 -8.08 8.09 22.36
CA PHE A 348 -8.47 8.13 23.76
C PHE A 348 -9.56 7.08 24.07
N GLU A 349 -9.90 6.91 25.35
CA GLU A 349 -10.91 5.98 25.84
C GLU A 349 -12.26 6.13 25.11
N GLU A 350 -12.64 7.35 24.76
CA GLU A 350 -13.89 7.64 24.05
C GLU A 350 -13.92 7.06 22.62
N ASN A 351 -12.76 6.71 22.04
CA ASN A 351 -12.67 6.07 20.75
C ASN A 351 -12.78 4.55 20.90
N GLN A 352 -13.89 3.99 20.41
CA GLN A 352 -14.32 2.61 20.70
C GLN A 352 -14.55 1.76 19.44
N SER A 353 -13.90 2.10 18.32
CA SER A 353 -14.01 1.23 17.14
C SER A 353 -13.43 -0.14 17.43
N LYS A 354 -13.96 -1.17 16.77
CA LYS A 354 -13.53 -2.57 16.98
C LYS A 354 -12.01 -2.72 16.87
N VAL A 355 -11.39 -2.06 15.89
CA VAL A 355 -9.93 -2.11 15.66
C VAL A 355 -9.15 -1.56 16.85
N ILE A 356 -9.59 -0.42 17.40
CA ILE A 356 -8.94 0.19 18.57
C ILE A 356 -9.05 -0.74 19.77
N THR A 357 -10.22 -1.34 19.99
CA THR A 357 -10.43 -2.30 21.09
C THR A 357 -9.56 -3.54 20.95
N ASP A 358 -9.48 -4.12 19.75
CA ASP A 358 -8.64 -5.30 19.49
C ASP A 358 -7.15 -4.98 19.69
N LEU A 359 -6.69 -3.82 19.22
CA LEU A 359 -5.33 -3.32 19.40
C LEU A 359 -4.97 -3.18 20.88
N ARG A 360 -5.85 -2.53 21.65
CA ARG A 360 -5.70 -2.32 23.10
C ARG A 360 -5.56 -3.62 23.86
N GLN A 361 -6.17 -4.71 23.40
CA GLN A 361 -6.15 -6.00 24.09
C GLN A 361 -4.92 -6.86 23.76
N ARG A 362 -4.08 -6.44 22.80
CA ARG A 362 -2.99 -7.27 22.25
C ARG A 362 -1.59 -6.67 22.32
N SER A 363 -1.47 -5.34 22.33
CA SER A 363 -0.17 -4.66 22.40
C SER A 363 0.40 -4.67 23.80
N PHE A 364 1.66 -5.07 23.95
CA PHE A 364 2.36 -5.05 25.23
C PHE A 364 3.85 -4.74 25.02
N ALA A 365 4.61 -4.57 26.10
CA ALA A 365 6.07 -4.50 26.03
C ALA A 365 6.70 -5.33 27.15
N PHE A 366 7.85 -5.93 26.86
CA PHE A 366 8.72 -6.47 27.89
C PHE A 366 9.50 -5.33 28.54
N GLN A 367 9.49 -5.26 29.87
CA GLN A 367 10.24 -4.31 30.68
C GLN A 367 10.04 -2.81 30.31
N SER A 368 10.74 -1.93 31.04
CA SER A 368 10.60 -0.48 30.88
C SER A 368 11.42 0.10 29.72
N ARG A 369 12.30 -0.67 29.05
CA ARG A 369 13.20 -0.16 28.01
C ARG A 369 13.10 -0.87 26.66
N ASP A 370 12.35 -1.97 26.56
CA ASP A 370 12.30 -2.73 25.31
C ASP A 370 11.28 -2.20 24.31
N GLY A 371 11.25 -2.81 23.13
CA GLY A 371 10.28 -2.51 22.07
C GLY A 371 8.86 -2.98 22.39
N THR A 372 7.94 -2.64 21.50
CA THR A 372 6.56 -3.11 21.52
C THR A 372 6.48 -4.52 20.94
N TRP A 373 5.61 -5.33 21.53
CA TRP A 373 5.22 -6.66 21.06
C TRP A 373 3.71 -6.71 20.86
N LEU A 374 3.27 -7.63 20.02
CA LEU A 374 1.87 -7.89 19.73
C LEU A 374 1.54 -9.37 19.95
N MET A 375 0.43 -9.64 20.63
CA MET A 375 -0.17 -10.98 20.71
C MET A 375 -1.10 -11.24 19.50
N LEU A 376 -0.74 -12.24 18.69
CA LEU A 376 -1.45 -12.60 17.47
C LEU A 376 -2.66 -13.51 17.73
N GLY A 377 -2.49 -14.53 18.57
CA GLY A 377 -3.55 -15.46 18.96
C GLY A 377 -3.01 -16.63 19.80
N LYS A 378 -3.91 -17.42 20.37
CA LYS A 378 -3.57 -18.64 21.12
C LYS A 378 -3.12 -19.76 20.18
N VAL A 379 -2.12 -20.55 20.59
CA VAL A 379 -1.54 -21.64 19.77
C VAL A 379 -2.54 -22.77 19.54
N LYS A 380 -3.17 -23.26 20.62
CA LYS A 380 -4.30 -24.20 20.57
C LYS A 380 -5.54 -23.55 21.19
N PRO A 381 -6.38 -22.82 20.42
CA PRO A 381 -7.46 -22.04 20.98
C PRO A 381 -8.50 -22.88 21.73
N ASN A 382 -8.72 -24.13 21.31
CA ASN A 382 -9.69 -25.05 21.94
C ASN A 382 -9.13 -25.89 23.11
N ASP A 383 -7.85 -25.74 23.47
CA ASP A 383 -7.22 -26.47 24.57
C ASP A 383 -7.07 -25.56 25.79
N ASP A 384 -7.91 -25.75 26.81
CA ASP A 384 -7.91 -24.93 28.03
C ASP A 384 -6.63 -25.08 28.88
N THR A 385 -5.79 -26.07 28.58
CA THR A 385 -4.52 -26.31 29.27
C THR A 385 -3.31 -25.74 28.54
N ASP A 386 -3.49 -25.28 27.29
CA ASP A 386 -2.45 -24.65 26.49
C ASP A 386 -2.38 -23.14 26.75
N PHE A 387 -1.31 -22.68 27.40
CA PHE A 387 -1.09 -21.25 27.72
C PHE A 387 -0.03 -20.61 26.83
N ARG A 388 0.15 -21.16 25.62
CA ARG A 388 1.08 -20.67 24.61
C ARG A 388 0.37 -19.73 23.65
N PHE A 389 1.02 -18.61 23.33
CA PHE A 389 0.49 -17.58 22.44
C PHE A 389 1.49 -17.23 21.35
N TYR A 390 1.00 -17.06 20.12
CA TYR A 390 1.78 -16.47 19.04
C TYR A 390 1.98 -14.98 19.33
N ILE A 391 3.23 -14.52 19.28
CA ILE A 391 3.61 -13.13 19.47
C ILE A 391 4.55 -12.67 18.36
N THR A 392 4.61 -11.36 18.13
CA THR A 392 5.47 -10.77 17.08
C THR A 392 6.01 -9.41 17.50
N SER A 393 7.17 -9.06 16.92
CA SER A 393 7.85 -7.77 17.05
C SER A 393 8.88 -7.61 15.93
N ASN A 394 9.76 -6.61 16.02
CA ASN A 394 10.97 -6.55 15.20
C ASN A 394 12.04 -7.54 15.68
N GLU A 395 12.91 -7.98 14.78
CA GLU A 395 14.04 -8.85 15.11
C GLU A 395 14.96 -8.17 16.13
N HIS A 396 15.34 -6.91 15.89
CA HIS A 396 16.28 -6.22 16.80
C HIS A 396 15.71 -6.00 18.21
N VAL A 397 14.39 -6.02 18.36
CA VAL A 397 13.73 -5.99 19.67
C VAL A 397 13.92 -7.34 20.37
N ALA A 398 13.73 -8.46 19.66
CA ALA A 398 13.93 -9.80 20.21
C ALA A 398 15.41 -10.17 20.44
N ASP A 399 16.32 -9.65 19.61
CA ASP A 399 17.76 -9.89 19.70
C ASP A 399 18.47 -8.95 20.67
N ASN A 400 17.75 -8.03 21.33
CA ASN A 400 18.32 -7.22 22.39
C ASN A 400 18.79 -8.11 23.55
N ASN A 401 20.11 -8.11 23.81
CA ASN A 401 20.86 -9.10 24.60
C ASN A 401 20.38 -9.33 26.05
N ASN A 402 19.49 -8.49 26.57
CA ASN A 402 19.00 -8.58 27.95
C ASN A 402 17.68 -9.34 28.10
N ILE A 403 16.95 -9.58 27.00
CA ILE A 403 15.64 -10.22 27.06
C ILE A 403 15.81 -11.71 26.85
N LEU A 404 16.25 -12.12 25.66
CA LEU A 404 16.22 -13.51 25.26
C LEU A 404 17.60 -14.16 25.36
N SER A 405 17.91 -14.75 26.51
CA SER A 405 19.11 -15.59 26.66
C SER A 405 18.90 -16.94 25.95
N TYR A 406 19.94 -17.42 25.25
CA TYR A 406 19.89 -18.75 24.63
C TYR A 406 19.75 -19.82 25.70
N LYS A 407 18.68 -20.60 25.63
CA LYS A 407 18.61 -21.87 26.34
C LYS A 407 19.36 -22.89 25.48
N LYS A 408 20.16 -23.74 26.12
CA LYS A 408 20.90 -24.84 25.47
C LYS A 408 19.97 -25.56 24.48
N ARG A 409 20.46 -25.87 23.27
CA ARG A 409 19.74 -26.63 22.22
C ARG A 409 19.24 -27.93 22.88
N ASP A 410 17.96 -28.05 23.14
CA ASP A 410 17.37 -29.33 23.52
C ASP A 410 17.44 -30.21 22.27
N THR A 411 18.18 -31.31 22.34
CA THR A 411 18.38 -32.23 21.21
C THR A 411 17.08 -32.84 20.70
N ASN A 412 16.02 -32.80 21.50
CA ASN A 412 14.68 -33.31 21.16
C ASN A 412 13.71 -32.21 20.74
N ASN A 413 14.10 -30.93 20.85
CA ASN A 413 13.29 -29.80 20.38
C ASN A 413 13.93 -29.21 19.12
N PRO A 414 13.30 -29.34 17.94
CA PRO A 414 13.82 -28.75 16.71
C PRO A 414 13.81 -27.21 16.73
N TRP A 415 13.12 -26.58 17.70
CA TRP A 415 12.96 -25.13 17.79
C TRP A 415 14.03 -24.48 18.66
N VAL A 416 14.48 -23.29 18.25
CA VAL A 416 15.35 -22.48 19.10
C VAL A 416 14.52 -21.85 20.21
N THR A 417 14.67 -22.41 21.41
CA THR A 417 14.06 -21.86 22.62
C THR A 417 15.00 -20.83 23.25
N ARG A 418 14.46 -19.65 23.52
CA ARG A 418 15.10 -18.62 24.32
C ARG A 418 14.30 -18.40 25.61
N GLN A 419 14.94 -17.81 26.62
CA GLN A 419 14.27 -17.48 27.87
C GLN A 419 14.32 -15.97 28.09
N ALA A 420 13.14 -15.36 28.20
CA ALA A 420 12.95 -14.02 28.72
C ALA A 420 13.04 -14.07 30.25
N ALA A 421 14.25 -13.91 30.77
CA ALA A 421 14.52 -14.02 32.21
C ALA A 421 14.16 -12.72 32.94
N HIS A 422 13.60 -12.82 34.15
CA HIS A 422 13.24 -11.69 34.99
C HIS A 422 12.36 -10.64 34.26
N THR A 423 11.34 -11.12 33.56
CA THR A 423 10.46 -10.30 32.74
C THR A 423 9.43 -9.55 33.58
N ASP A 424 9.24 -8.27 33.27
CA ASP A 424 8.07 -7.47 33.66
C ASP A 424 7.27 -7.14 32.39
N ILE A 425 5.94 -7.10 32.48
CA ILE A 425 5.06 -6.86 31.33
C ILE A 425 4.35 -5.52 31.50
N LYS A 426 4.52 -4.66 30.50
CA LYS A 426 3.81 -3.39 30.40
C LYS A 426 2.62 -3.55 29.47
N VAL A 427 1.45 -3.14 29.96
CA VAL A 427 0.17 -3.21 29.25
C VAL A 427 -0.35 -1.80 28.95
N PRO A 428 -1.29 -1.64 27.99
CA PRO A 428 -1.86 -0.36 27.63
C PRO A 428 -2.50 0.37 28.81
N VAL A 429 -2.27 1.69 28.90
CA VAL A 429 -2.95 2.58 29.85
C VAL A 429 -3.83 3.52 29.06
N ILE A 430 -5.13 3.24 29.06
CA ILE A 430 -6.11 4.00 28.29
C ILE A 430 -6.52 5.23 29.11
N ILE A 431 -6.54 6.39 28.46
CA ILE A 431 -6.83 7.67 29.10
C ILE A 431 -8.02 8.35 28.42
N LYS A 432 -8.76 9.14 29.17
CA LYS A 432 -9.80 10.03 28.66
C LYS A 432 -9.20 11.27 28.02
N GLN A 433 -9.89 11.83 27.04
CA GLN A 433 -9.46 13.08 26.40
C GLN A 433 -9.32 14.22 27.42
N ASN A 434 -10.16 14.27 28.45
CA ASN A 434 -10.04 15.28 29.51
C ASN A 434 -8.76 15.16 30.33
N GLN A 435 -8.24 13.94 30.56
CA GLN A 435 -6.97 13.74 31.25
C GLN A 435 -5.80 14.25 30.39
N TYR A 436 -5.85 14.00 29.08
CA TYR A 436 -4.89 14.56 28.12
C TYR A 436 -4.92 16.09 28.08
N ASN A 437 -6.10 16.70 28.09
CA ASN A 437 -6.23 18.16 28.08
C ASN A 437 -5.64 18.83 29.33
N GLN A 438 -5.58 18.12 30.46
CA GLN A 438 -4.94 18.59 31.69
C GLN A 438 -3.41 18.37 31.68
N ASN A 439 -2.97 17.24 31.13
CA ASN A 439 -1.56 16.91 30.96
C ASN A 439 -1.38 16.06 29.69
N ASN A 440 -0.89 16.69 28.63
CA ASN A 440 -0.70 16.07 27.32
C ASN A 440 0.38 14.97 27.30
N THR A 441 1.25 14.93 28.32
CA THR A 441 2.32 13.92 28.45
C THR A 441 1.85 12.63 29.13
N TYR A 442 0.64 12.61 29.70
CA TYR A 442 0.06 11.45 30.35
C TYR A 442 -0.43 10.39 29.31
N PRO A 443 -0.38 9.07 29.59
CA PRO A 443 0.16 8.42 30.78
C PRO A 443 1.66 8.14 30.67
N ILE A 444 2.34 8.13 31.80
CA ILE A 444 3.69 7.57 31.96
C ILE A 444 3.55 6.15 32.52
N VAL A 445 4.23 5.20 31.89
CA VAL A 445 4.28 3.78 32.29
C VAL A 445 5.69 3.52 32.82
N ASP A 446 5.98 3.88 34.08
CA ASP A 446 7.34 3.76 34.62
C ASP A 446 7.67 2.33 35.12
N SER A 447 8.84 2.17 35.75
CA SER A 447 9.29 0.91 36.35
C SER A 447 8.61 0.55 37.69
N ASN A 448 7.96 1.51 38.33
CA ASN A 448 7.39 1.42 39.68
C ASN A 448 5.85 1.31 39.69
N ASN A 449 5.20 1.75 38.61
CA ASN A 449 3.77 1.69 38.35
C ASN A 449 3.51 0.66 37.24
N LEU A 450 2.44 -0.14 37.36
CA LEU A 450 2.07 -1.18 36.38
C LEU A 450 3.17 -2.21 36.17
N ARG A 451 3.62 -2.80 37.27
CA ARG A 451 4.53 -3.93 37.31
C ARG A 451 3.87 -5.06 38.07
N PHE A 452 3.81 -6.24 37.46
CA PHE A 452 3.28 -7.44 38.11
C PHE A 452 4.32 -8.08 39.07
N GLY A 453 5.60 -7.97 38.71
CA GLY A 453 6.71 -8.69 39.34
C GLY A 453 7.73 -9.11 38.27
N PHE A 454 8.75 -9.88 38.65
CA PHE A 454 9.64 -10.52 37.69
C PHE A 454 9.33 -12.02 37.62
N PHE A 455 9.18 -12.53 36.40
CA PHE A 455 9.01 -13.96 36.13
C PHE A 455 9.64 -14.33 34.79
N ASP A 456 9.88 -15.62 34.56
CA ASP A 456 10.50 -16.09 33.33
C ASP A 456 9.46 -16.54 32.31
N ILE A 457 9.70 -16.22 31.04
CA ILE A 457 8.87 -16.66 29.91
C ILE A 457 9.75 -17.40 28.92
N ASN A 458 9.38 -18.63 28.56
CA ASN A 458 10.04 -19.33 27.46
C ASN A 458 9.48 -18.79 26.13
N ILE A 459 10.37 -18.46 25.20
CA ILE A 459 10.03 -17.93 23.88
C ILE A 459 10.66 -18.83 22.81
N GLU A 460 9.83 -19.42 21.97
CA GLU A 460 10.23 -20.26 20.84
C GLU A 460 10.16 -19.44 19.56
N ILE A 461 11.29 -19.24 18.88
CA ILE A 461 11.32 -18.45 17.65
C ILE A 461 10.83 -19.32 16.49
N ILE A 462 9.76 -18.87 15.83
CA ILE A 462 9.23 -19.50 14.62
C ILE A 462 9.97 -18.91 13.42
N ASN A 463 9.89 -17.60 13.18
CA ASN A 463 10.53 -16.95 12.04
C ASN A 463 11.46 -15.84 12.52
N ASN A 464 12.70 -15.80 12.01
CA ASN A 464 13.63 -14.69 12.14
C ASN A 464 14.56 -14.70 10.92
N PHE A 465 14.40 -13.73 10.01
CA PHE A 465 14.97 -13.82 8.67
C PHE A 465 16.44 -13.39 8.55
N ASN A 466 17.05 -12.74 9.54
CA ASN A 466 18.43 -12.23 9.43
C ASN A 466 19.41 -12.82 10.45
N ASN A 467 18.99 -13.81 11.23
CA ASN A 467 19.83 -14.47 12.22
C ASN A 467 20.08 -15.93 11.81
N GLU A 468 21.33 -16.23 11.42
CA GLU A 468 21.81 -17.54 10.92
C GLU A 468 21.56 -18.72 11.85
N ARG A 469 21.24 -18.47 13.12
CA ARG A 469 20.90 -19.53 14.08
C ARG A 469 19.43 -19.93 14.03
N PHE A 470 18.61 -19.23 13.24
CA PHE A 470 17.17 -19.39 13.17
C PHE A 470 16.73 -19.68 11.74
N PHE A 471 15.62 -20.42 11.64
CA PHE A 471 15.01 -20.83 10.38
C PHE A 471 13.72 -20.01 10.16
N PRO A 472 13.35 -19.61 8.94
CA PRO A 472 14.14 -19.76 7.72
C PRO A 472 15.31 -18.77 7.70
N GLU A 473 16.47 -19.25 7.27
CA GLU A 473 17.62 -18.41 6.95
C GLU A 473 17.31 -17.52 5.73
N ASN A 474 18.03 -16.41 5.57
CA ASN A 474 17.77 -15.45 4.48
C ASN A 474 17.89 -16.08 3.07
N ASN A 475 18.76 -17.08 2.90
CA ASN A 475 18.95 -17.84 1.66
C ASN A 475 17.81 -18.84 1.37
N GLU A 476 17.02 -19.21 2.38
CA GLU A 476 15.85 -20.09 2.28
C GLU A 476 14.58 -19.31 1.97
N PHE A 477 14.57 -17.99 2.18
CA PHE A 477 13.46 -17.12 1.83
C PHE A 477 13.12 -17.24 0.34
N LYS A 478 11.84 -17.50 0.06
CA LYS A 478 11.27 -17.54 -1.28
C LYS A 478 10.26 -16.41 -1.48
N ASP A 479 10.32 -15.81 -2.66
CA ASP A 479 9.28 -14.89 -3.09
C ASP A 479 7.95 -15.63 -3.35
N ASN A 480 6.88 -14.89 -3.64
CA ASN A 480 5.56 -15.47 -3.87
C ASN A 480 5.44 -16.30 -5.17
N GLN A 481 6.50 -16.34 -5.99
CA GLN A 481 6.67 -17.21 -7.16
C GLN A 481 7.61 -18.39 -6.90
N GLY A 482 8.18 -18.53 -5.70
CA GLY A 482 9.11 -19.60 -5.35
C GLY A 482 10.55 -19.32 -5.80
N ASN A 483 10.83 -18.13 -6.32
CA ASN A 483 12.19 -17.74 -6.69
C ASN A 483 12.98 -17.42 -5.41
N SER A 484 14.24 -17.88 -5.38
CA SER A 484 15.20 -17.32 -4.42
C SER A 484 15.49 -15.88 -4.77
N LEU A 485 15.71 -15.03 -3.77
CA LEU A 485 16.22 -13.68 -3.98
C LEU A 485 17.69 -13.77 -4.41
N THR A 486 17.95 -14.07 -5.69
CA THR A 486 19.30 -14.16 -6.26
C THR A 486 19.84 -12.75 -6.52
N GLY A 487 20.47 -12.15 -5.51
CA GLY A 487 21.19 -10.88 -5.61
C GLY A 487 21.88 -10.56 -4.29
N ASN A 488 23.14 -10.11 -4.34
CA ASN A 488 24.02 -9.75 -3.20
C ASN A 488 23.37 -9.92 -1.81
N LEU A 489 23.77 -10.97 -1.09
CA LEU A 489 23.41 -11.38 0.28
C LEU A 489 23.51 -10.29 1.38
N LYS A 490 23.76 -9.02 1.02
CA LYS A 490 23.84 -7.87 1.92
C LYS A 490 22.49 -7.25 2.27
N ASN A 491 21.43 -7.50 1.51
CA ASN A 491 20.12 -6.92 1.77
C ASN A 491 19.31 -7.84 2.69
N ARG A 492 18.98 -7.32 3.87
CA ARG A 492 18.06 -7.99 4.80
C ARG A 492 16.65 -8.00 4.22
N THR A 493 15.90 -9.07 4.45
CA THR A 493 14.56 -9.26 3.89
C THR A 493 13.52 -8.44 4.65
N ALA A 494 13.41 -8.65 5.97
CA ALA A 494 12.59 -7.83 6.86
C ALA A 494 13.12 -7.82 8.30
N ASP A 495 12.81 -6.77 9.05
CA ASP A 495 13.11 -6.67 10.48
C ASP A 495 11.89 -7.12 11.29
N LEU A 496 11.69 -8.43 11.37
CA LEU A 496 10.53 -9.01 12.03
C LEU A 496 10.83 -10.37 12.63
N VAL A 497 10.10 -10.69 13.68
CA VAL A 497 10.12 -11.98 14.34
C VAL A 497 8.69 -12.45 14.61
N TYR A 498 8.46 -13.74 14.39
CA TYR A 498 7.28 -14.46 14.88
C TYR A 498 7.74 -15.51 15.88
N ALA A 499 7.08 -15.59 17.02
CA ALA A 499 7.47 -16.47 18.11
C ALA A 499 6.26 -17.02 18.87
N ILE A 500 6.48 -18.03 19.69
CA ILE A 500 5.54 -18.55 20.67
C ILE A 500 6.06 -18.16 22.04
N ALA A 501 5.21 -17.58 22.89
CA ALA A 501 5.53 -17.34 24.30
C ALA A 501 4.65 -18.21 25.20
N ASP A 502 5.29 -18.88 26.16
CA ASP A 502 4.62 -19.71 27.16
C ASP A 502 4.30 -18.91 28.42
N PHE A 503 3.01 -18.61 28.60
CA PHE A 503 2.48 -17.86 29.75
C PHE A 503 1.96 -18.77 30.87
N SER A 504 2.29 -20.07 30.85
CA SER A 504 1.85 -21.04 31.85
C SER A 504 2.05 -20.58 33.29
N PHE A 505 3.12 -19.82 33.58
CA PHE A 505 3.36 -19.27 34.91
C PHE A 505 2.17 -18.43 35.41
N ILE A 506 1.61 -17.54 34.58
CA ILE A 506 0.50 -16.67 34.98
C ILE A 506 -0.75 -17.52 35.26
N PHE A 507 -1.15 -18.36 34.30
CA PHE A 507 -2.39 -19.12 34.41
C PHE A 507 -2.36 -20.20 35.50
N LYS A 508 -1.16 -20.74 35.84
CA LYS A 508 -1.00 -21.71 36.93
C LYS A 508 -1.00 -21.08 38.31
N ASN A 509 -0.52 -19.84 38.45
CA ASN A 509 -0.46 -19.14 39.74
C ASN A 509 -1.70 -18.27 39.99
N PHE A 510 -2.38 -17.81 38.94
CA PHE A 510 -3.50 -16.89 39.01
C PHE A 510 -4.68 -17.47 38.23
N ALA A 511 -5.55 -18.22 38.91
CA ALA A 511 -6.70 -18.85 38.25
C ALA A 511 -7.68 -17.80 37.70
N ILE A 512 -8.19 -18.02 36.49
CA ILE A 512 -9.22 -17.16 35.87
C ILE A 512 -10.45 -17.08 36.79
N ASN A 513 -11.05 -15.88 36.90
CA ASN A 513 -12.22 -15.60 37.74
C ASN A 513 -12.03 -15.79 39.26
N ASN A 514 -10.79 -15.84 39.76
CA ASN A 514 -10.48 -15.90 41.20
C ASN A 514 -9.56 -14.76 41.66
N GLU A 515 -9.87 -13.53 41.24
CA GLU A 515 -9.02 -12.35 41.46
C GLU A 515 -8.74 -12.06 42.94
N ASP A 516 -9.72 -12.25 43.81
CA ASP A 516 -9.59 -12.00 45.25
C ASP A 516 -8.65 -13.00 45.95
N GLY A 517 -8.45 -14.17 45.33
CA GLY A 517 -7.56 -15.22 45.81
C GLY A 517 -6.12 -15.10 45.34
N TRP A 518 -5.80 -14.21 44.40
CA TRP A 518 -4.47 -14.13 43.81
C TRP A 518 -3.42 -13.58 44.79
N ARG A 519 -2.32 -14.35 44.94
CA ARG A 519 -1.20 -14.02 45.82
C ARG A 519 0.13 -14.29 45.14
N TRP A 520 1.10 -13.41 45.36
CA TRP A 520 2.48 -13.57 44.89
C TRP A 520 3.45 -13.32 46.05
N ASN A 521 4.42 -14.23 46.25
CA ASN A 521 5.35 -14.19 47.39
C ASN A 521 4.66 -13.99 48.76
N GLY A 522 3.49 -14.61 48.96
CA GLY A 522 2.69 -14.51 50.18
C GLY A 522 1.85 -13.24 50.33
N GLN A 523 1.98 -12.27 49.42
CA GLN A 523 1.24 -11.00 49.45
C GLN A 523 0.06 -11.02 48.49
N THR A 524 -1.05 -10.36 48.87
CA THR A 524 -2.18 -10.11 47.97
C THR A 524 -1.76 -9.10 46.91
N LEU A 525 -2.18 -9.33 45.67
CA LEU A 525 -1.88 -8.43 44.57
C LEU A 525 -2.63 -7.10 44.69
N THR A 526 -1.95 -6.02 44.32
CA THR A 526 -2.52 -4.69 44.10
C THR A 526 -3.45 -4.67 42.88
N ASP A 527 -4.35 -3.68 42.79
CA ASP A 527 -5.26 -3.53 41.64
C ASP A 527 -4.52 -3.39 40.31
N THR A 528 -3.37 -2.71 40.37
CA THR A 528 -2.42 -2.56 39.27
C THR A 528 -1.88 -3.92 38.80
N GLU A 529 -1.37 -4.76 39.71
CA GLU A 529 -0.89 -6.12 39.39
C GLU A 529 -2.01 -7.01 38.85
N LYS A 530 -3.19 -6.93 39.47
CA LYS A 530 -4.40 -7.64 39.01
C LYS A 530 -4.80 -7.23 37.59
N SER A 531 -4.68 -5.94 37.24
CA SER A 531 -4.99 -5.45 35.89
C SER A 531 -4.10 -6.08 34.81
N VAL A 532 -2.81 -6.29 35.11
CA VAL A 532 -1.86 -6.94 34.18
C VAL A 532 -2.21 -8.41 33.99
N ILE A 533 -2.54 -9.14 35.07
CA ILE A 533 -2.98 -10.52 34.95
C ILE A 533 -4.29 -10.62 34.16
N LYS A 534 -5.28 -9.77 34.47
CA LYS A 534 -6.56 -9.72 33.74
C LYS A 534 -6.37 -9.48 32.25
N TYR A 535 -5.45 -8.58 31.90
CA TYR A 535 -5.08 -8.30 30.53
C TYR A 535 -4.59 -9.57 29.81
N ILE A 536 -3.65 -10.31 30.42
CA ILE A 536 -3.12 -11.57 29.87
C ILE A 536 -4.20 -12.66 29.83
N HIS A 537 -5.03 -12.78 30.87
CA HIS A 537 -6.16 -13.72 30.87
C HIS A 537 -7.14 -13.47 29.74
N ASN A 538 -7.34 -12.22 29.33
CA ASN A 538 -8.24 -11.90 28.22
C ASN A 538 -7.76 -12.49 26.89
N TRP A 539 -6.47 -12.75 26.71
CA TRP A 539 -5.91 -13.29 25.48
C TRP A 539 -6.50 -14.65 25.06
N VAL A 540 -6.97 -15.46 26.01
CA VAL A 540 -7.61 -16.76 25.69
C VAL A 540 -8.90 -16.60 24.86
N LYS A 541 -9.51 -15.40 24.89
CA LYS A 541 -10.75 -15.09 24.17
C LYS A 541 -10.51 -14.47 22.79
N LEU A 542 -9.26 -14.12 22.48
CA LEU A 542 -8.93 -13.33 21.30
C LEU A 542 -8.65 -14.23 20.10
N PRO A 543 -9.27 -13.98 18.94
CA PRO A 543 -9.03 -14.76 17.74
C PRO A 543 -7.62 -14.49 17.20
N MET A 544 -7.15 -15.36 16.31
CA MET A 544 -5.92 -15.13 15.56
C MET A 544 -6.06 -13.90 14.65
N ILE A 545 -5.07 -13.00 14.70
CA ILE A 545 -4.94 -11.89 13.75
C ILE A 545 -4.66 -12.42 12.34
N LYS A 546 -5.20 -11.72 11.34
CA LYS A 546 -4.90 -11.96 9.92
C LYS A 546 -4.00 -10.84 9.39
N ALA A 547 -3.19 -11.14 8.39
CA ALA A 547 -2.58 -10.09 7.56
C ALA A 547 -3.61 -9.48 6.62
N THR A 548 -3.48 -8.18 6.37
CA THR A 548 -4.33 -7.51 5.40
C THR A 548 -3.91 -7.81 3.98
N ASN A 549 -4.87 -7.78 3.06
CA ASN A 549 -4.61 -7.80 1.62
C ASN A 549 -4.71 -6.41 0.99
N GLN A 550 -4.97 -5.37 1.80
CA GLN A 550 -5.02 -3.98 1.34
C GLN A 550 -3.63 -3.46 0.91
N THR A 551 -2.56 -4.08 1.38
CA THR A 551 -1.16 -3.79 1.00
C THR A 551 -0.86 -3.99 -0.48
N LEU A 552 -1.66 -4.80 -1.17
CA LEU A 552 -1.53 -5.08 -2.60
C LEU A 552 -1.83 -3.83 -3.44
N VAL A 553 -2.60 -2.87 -2.92
CA VAL A 553 -2.97 -1.63 -3.62
C VAL A 553 -2.28 -0.38 -3.05
N LEU A 554 -1.20 -0.56 -2.29
CA LEU A 554 -0.43 0.54 -1.69
C LEU A 554 0.28 1.39 -2.77
N ASP A 555 0.18 2.71 -2.66
CA ASP A 555 0.94 3.69 -3.46
C ASP A 555 1.18 5.02 -2.71
N ASP A 556 1.83 5.99 -3.36
CA ASP A 556 2.17 7.31 -2.78
C ASP A 556 0.95 8.21 -2.53
N TYR A 557 -0.22 7.84 -3.01
CA TYR A 557 -1.42 8.68 -3.14
C TYR A 557 -2.61 8.11 -2.38
N VAL A 558 -2.40 7.15 -1.47
CA VAL A 558 -3.44 6.62 -0.58
C VAL A 558 -3.37 7.23 0.81
N ASN A 559 -4.54 7.25 1.45
CA ASN A 559 -4.67 7.43 2.89
C ASN A 559 -4.75 6.05 3.55
N LEU A 560 -3.77 5.72 4.40
CA LEU A 560 -3.72 4.40 5.05
C LEU A 560 -4.87 4.22 6.05
N ASN A 561 -5.17 5.29 6.79
CA ASN A 561 -6.07 5.29 7.94
C ASN A 561 -5.83 4.11 8.88
N ALA A 562 -4.58 3.96 9.29
CA ALA A 562 -4.06 2.81 10.01
C ALA A 562 -3.86 3.10 11.51
N TYR A 563 -4.03 2.10 12.35
CA TYR A 563 -4.03 2.24 13.81
C TYR A 563 -2.75 1.67 14.42
N ILE A 564 -2.19 2.38 15.41
CA ILE A 564 -1.01 1.94 16.17
C ILE A 564 -1.19 2.12 17.67
N ALA A 565 -0.53 1.24 18.43
CA ALA A 565 -0.44 1.27 19.89
C ALA A 565 1.01 0.97 20.29
N ALA A 566 1.77 2.04 20.52
CA ALA A 566 3.20 2.00 20.75
C ALA A 566 3.55 2.21 22.23
N PHE A 567 4.72 1.72 22.62
CA PHE A 567 5.32 2.00 23.91
C PHE A 567 6.67 2.74 23.78
N PRO A 568 6.70 4.03 23.38
CA PRO A 568 7.94 4.80 23.36
C PRO A 568 8.57 4.90 24.75
N ALA A 569 9.90 4.97 24.78
CA ALA A 569 10.71 5.11 25.99
C ALA A 569 11.62 6.34 25.92
N ILE A 570 12.25 6.57 24.77
CA ILE A 570 13.05 7.76 24.49
C ILE A 570 12.10 8.92 24.15
N LEU A 571 12.48 10.13 24.54
CA LEU A 571 11.73 11.36 24.25
C LEU A 571 11.72 11.66 22.74
N SER A 572 10.71 12.41 22.29
CA SER A 572 10.62 12.95 20.93
C SER A 572 10.22 14.43 20.97
N ASP A 573 10.32 15.13 19.84
CA ASP A 573 9.89 16.54 19.71
C ASP A 573 8.35 16.71 19.69
N ASN A 574 7.60 15.61 19.79
CA ASN A 574 6.15 15.65 19.85
C ASN A 574 5.65 16.37 21.12
N LYS A 575 4.56 17.14 21.00
CA LYS A 575 3.89 17.75 22.16
C LYS A 575 3.41 16.73 23.21
N ASP A 576 3.12 15.49 22.80
CA ASP A 576 2.68 14.42 23.69
C ASP A 576 3.86 13.73 24.39
N SER A 577 5.11 14.03 24.01
CA SER A 577 6.32 13.55 24.69
C SER A 577 6.61 14.41 25.94
N PRO A 578 7.10 13.81 27.05
CA PRO A 578 7.61 14.59 28.18
C PRO A 578 8.69 15.59 27.76
N ALA A 579 8.69 16.77 28.38
CA ALA A 579 9.67 17.80 28.10
C ALA A 579 11.10 17.36 28.47
N PHE A 580 12.08 17.77 27.66
CA PHE A 580 13.48 17.60 27.99
C PHE A 580 13.81 18.37 29.28
N PRO A 581 14.47 17.74 30.26
CA PRO A 581 15.01 18.48 31.40
C PRO A 581 16.01 19.53 30.91
N SER A 582 15.91 20.76 31.41
CA SER A 582 16.77 21.86 31.01
C SER A 582 18.25 21.54 31.24
N GLY A 583 19.09 21.80 30.22
CA GLY A 583 20.55 21.66 30.31
C GLY A 583 21.13 20.29 29.95
N ILE A 584 20.34 19.34 29.43
CA ILE A 584 20.83 18.01 29.04
C ILE A 584 20.76 17.84 27.51
N THR A 585 21.91 17.66 26.87
CA THR A 585 22.07 17.52 25.40
C THR A 585 22.38 16.10 24.95
N ASN A 586 22.40 15.13 25.87
CA ASN A 586 22.76 13.75 25.56
C ASN A 586 21.58 12.79 25.76
N PHE A 587 20.93 12.49 24.63
CA PHE A 587 19.59 11.90 24.50
C PHE A 587 19.48 10.41 24.89
N ALA A 588 20.60 9.69 25.00
CA ALA A 588 20.63 8.23 25.06
C ALA A 588 20.24 7.60 26.42
N HIS A 589 19.97 8.40 27.46
CA HIS A 589 19.92 7.88 28.84
C HIS A 589 18.68 8.24 29.66
N GLN A 590 17.76 9.06 29.15
CA GLN A 590 16.51 9.36 29.85
C GLN A 590 15.36 8.59 29.21
N SER A 591 14.87 7.59 29.94
CA SER A 591 13.84 6.66 29.48
C SER A 591 12.59 6.82 30.33
N THR A 592 11.58 7.46 29.76
CA THR A 592 10.23 7.56 30.34
C THR A 592 9.29 6.76 29.46
N LYS A 593 9.17 5.46 29.78
CA LYS A 593 8.27 4.55 29.07
C LYS A 593 6.84 5.03 29.25
N ARG A 594 6.07 5.00 28.18
CA ARG A 594 4.72 5.55 28.11
C ARG A 594 3.94 4.85 27.02
N TYR A 595 2.61 4.93 27.07
CA TYR A 595 1.73 4.30 26.10
C TYR A 595 1.14 5.34 25.14
N ARG A 596 1.18 5.06 23.84
CA ARG A 596 0.74 5.98 22.80
C ARG A 596 -0.10 5.28 21.73
N GLU A 597 -1.30 5.80 21.50
CA GLU A 597 -2.21 5.33 20.45
C GLU A 597 -2.47 6.44 19.44
N TYR A 598 -2.35 6.11 18.16
CA TYR A 598 -2.60 7.03 17.07
C TYR A 598 -3.34 6.35 15.92
N LEU A 599 -4.18 7.13 15.25
CA LEU A 599 -4.66 6.86 13.90
C LEU A 599 -3.79 7.64 12.92
N LEU A 600 -3.28 6.96 11.90
CA LEU A 600 -2.31 7.46 10.94
C LEU A 600 -2.94 7.54 9.55
N GLY A 601 -2.89 8.72 8.95
CA GLY A 601 -3.41 9.02 7.61
C GLY A 601 -2.39 8.72 6.51
N SER A 602 -2.21 9.66 5.58
CA SER A 602 -1.25 9.52 4.47
C SER A 602 0.21 9.62 4.94
N SER A 603 1.12 8.90 4.26
CA SER A 603 2.56 9.04 4.44
C SER A 603 3.03 10.46 4.09
N ILE A 604 3.90 11.05 4.91
CA ILE A 604 4.43 12.42 4.67
C ILE A 604 5.52 12.45 3.59
N ARG A 605 6.04 11.28 3.19
CA ARG A 605 7.05 11.10 2.13
C ARG A 605 6.59 10.04 1.13
N PRO A 606 7.10 10.06 -0.12
CA PRO A 606 6.94 8.94 -1.03
C PRO A 606 7.35 7.61 -0.38
N LEU A 607 6.77 6.51 -0.85
CA LEU A 607 7.15 5.18 -0.44
C LEU A 607 8.59 4.90 -0.87
N THR A 608 9.42 4.50 0.09
CA THR A 608 10.82 4.16 -0.15
C THR A 608 11.18 2.87 0.58
N ASP A 609 12.35 2.34 0.25
CA ASP A 609 13.01 1.32 1.08
C ASP A 609 13.28 1.86 2.49
N ILE A 610 13.43 0.94 3.46
CA ILE A 610 13.84 1.28 4.83
C ILE A 610 15.36 1.42 4.87
N PHE A 611 15.84 2.45 5.57
CA PHE A 611 17.27 2.63 5.85
C PHE A 611 17.52 2.72 7.36
N TYR A 612 18.37 1.83 7.88
CA TYR A 612 18.94 1.98 9.22
C TYR A 612 20.23 2.80 9.17
N LEU A 613 20.40 3.74 10.10
CA LEU A 613 21.67 4.45 10.25
C LEU A 613 22.80 3.47 10.58
N PRO A 614 24.01 3.68 10.03
CA PRO A 614 25.17 2.91 10.44
C PRO A 614 25.48 3.14 11.92
N LYS A 615 25.64 2.07 12.71
CA LYS A 615 26.36 2.19 13.99
C LYS A 615 27.82 2.51 13.69
N LYS A 616 28.40 3.46 14.44
CA LYS A 616 29.84 3.81 14.42
C LYS A 616 30.70 2.65 14.95
N SER A 617 30.77 1.52 14.25
CA SER A 617 31.75 0.44 14.41
C SER A 617 31.42 -0.72 13.49
N GLY A 618 31.72 -0.59 12.20
CA GLY A 618 31.93 -1.72 11.26
C GLY A 618 30.78 -2.68 10.96
N ASP A 619 29.67 -2.68 11.70
CA ASP A 619 28.60 -3.65 11.56
C ASP A 619 27.21 -3.00 11.59
N ARG A 620 26.46 -3.28 10.51
CA ARG A 620 24.99 -3.30 10.40
C ARG A 620 24.25 -1.95 10.29
N ALA A 621 24.60 -1.13 9.29
CA ALA A 621 23.60 -0.33 8.57
C ALA A 621 22.94 -1.25 7.54
N GLY A 622 21.66 -1.59 7.70
CA GLY A 622 20.93 -2.44 6.76
C GLY A 622 19.89 -1.62 5.99
N SER A 623 19.83 -1.78 4.67
CA SER A 623 18.64 -1.43 3.90
C SER A 623 17.74 -2.65 3.77
N PHE A 624 16.43 -2.43 3.87
CA PHE A 624 15.43 -3.46 3.62
C PHE A 624 14.67 -3.09 2.36
N SER A 625 14.66 -4.01 1.38
CA SER A 625 13.93 -3.85 0.11
C SER A 625 12.44 -4.13 0.30
N THR A 626 11.79 -3.30 1.12
CA THR A 626 10.36 -3.35 1.44
C THR A 626 9.85 -1.91 1.52
N ASN A 627 8.70 -1.64 0.88
CA ASN A 627 8.09 -0.30 0.93
C ASN A 627 7.81 0.12 2.38
N SER A 628 8.13 1.37 2.68
CA SER A 628 7.87 2.00 3.95
C SER A 628 7.01 3.25 3.81
N VAL A 629 6.18 3.48 4.81
CA VAL A 629 5.44 4.73 5.02
C VAL A 629 6.15 5.54 6.10
N SER A 630 6.14 6.85 5.98
CA SER A 630 6.88 7.76 6.88
C SER A 630 5.94 8.71 7.60
N TYR A 631 6.25 9.00 8.87
CA TYR A 631 5.57 9.99 9.70
C TYR A 631 6.59 10.85 10.47
N SER A 632 6.23 12.10 10.75
CA SER A 632 7.05 13.04 11.51
C SER A 632 6.92 12.81 13.01
N THR A 633 8.01 12.91 13.77
CA THR A 633 7.96 12.92 15.24
C THR A 633 7.20 14.11 15.79
N ASN A 634 7.09 15.20 15.05
CA ASN A 634 6.31 16.37 15.46
C ASN A 634 4.81 16.08 15.54
N THR A 635 4.33 15.07 14.81
CA THR A 635 2.91 14.72 14.73
C THR A 635 2.56 13.49 15.57
N VAL A 636 3.48 12.53 15.69
CA VAL A 636 3.30 11.32 16.51
C VAL A 636 4.47 11.08 17.47
N ASP A 637 4.16 10.82 18.74
CA ASP A 637 5.18 10.47 19.75
C ASP A 637 5.62 9.01 19.60
N LEU A 638 6.64 8.77 18.77
CA LEU A 638 7.19 7.46 18.43
C LEU A 638 8.68 7.30 18.70
N GLY A 639 9.21 7.97 19.74
CA GLY A 639 10.61 7.84 20.15
C GLY A 639 11.07 6.38 20.36
N GLY A 640 12.38 6.18 20.47
CA GLY A 640 12.98 4.84 20.67
C GLY A 640 12.28 4.04 21.77
N GLY A 641 12.13 2.72 21.55
CA GLY A 641 11.21 1.86 22.31
C GLY A 641 9.87 1.61 21.60
N SER A 642 9.54 2.38 20.56
CA SER A 642 8.36 2.15 19.71
C SER A 642 8.56 1.06 18.64
N SER A 643 9.80 0.63 18.39
CA SER A 643 10.09 -0.44 17.43
C SER A 643 9.31 -1.72 17.77
N GLY A 644 8.85 -2.42 16.73
CA GLY A 644 8.04 -3.64 16.85
C GLY A 644 6.55 -3.37 17.01
N THR A 645 6.14 -2.10 17.13
CA THR A 645 4.71 -1.74 17.14
C THR A 645 4.08 -2.14 15.82
N SER A 646 3.03 -2.95 15.89
CA SER A 646 2.25 -3.33 14.72
C SER A 646 1.31 -2.23 14.27
N LEU A 647 1.12 -2.16 12.96
CA LEU A 647 0.21 -1.26 12.26
C LEU A 647 -1.00 -2.07 11.79
N PHE A 648 -2.21 -1.56 12.03
CA PHE A 648 -3.46 -2.23 11.67
C PHE A 648 -4.25 -1.43 10.66
N ASP A 649 -4.87 -2.13 9.69
CA ASP A 649 -5.83 -1.50 8.77
C ASP A 649 -7.16 -1.18 9.48
N ASN A 650 -8.08 -0.58 8.74
CA ASN A 650 -9.42 -0.21 9.23
C ASN A 650 -10.35 -1.41 9.54
N GLU A 651 -9.93 -2.64 9.24
CA GLU A 651 -10.64 -3.88 9.54
C GLU A 651 -10.03 -4.63 10.75
N GLY A 652 -8.88 -4.18 11.25
CA GLY A 652 -8.16 -4.81 12.36
C GLY A 652 -7.21 -5.93 11.92
N ASN A 653 -6.84 -5.96 10.64
CA ASN A 653 -5.82 -6.85 10.12
C ASN A 653 -4.44 -6.19 10.17
N LEU A 654 -3.40 -7.01 10.33
CA LEU A 654 -2.01 -6.55 10.38
C LEU A 654 -1.56 -6.00 9.02
N LEU A 655 -1.16 -4.73 8.98
CA LEU A 655 -0.68 -3.98 7.82
C LEU A 655 0.85 -3.93 7.77
N GLY A 656 1.51 -3.84 8.92
CA GLY A 656 2.96 -3.58 8.95
C GLY A 656 3.51 -3.39 10.36
N TYR A 657 4.74 -2.88 10.43
CA TYR A 657 5.43 -2.64 11.70
C TYR A 657 6.25 -1.36 11.67
N ILE A 658 6.28 -0.67 12.80
CA ILE A 658 7.18 0.45 13.05
C ILE A 658 8.60 -0.08 13.17
N VAL A 659 9.51 0.52 12.40
CA VAL A 659 10.95 0.29 12.47
C VAL A 659 11.64 1.62 12.68
N SER A 660 12.62 1.69 13.58
CA SER A 660 13.39 2.92 13.76
C SER A 660 14.40 3.08 12.62
N GLY A 661 13.95 3.65 11.50
CA GLY A 661 14.80 4.19 10.45
C GLY A 661 14.88 5.71 10.60
N HIS A 662 16.09 6.28 10.63
CA HIS A 662 16.29 7.70 10.32
C HIS A 662 16.79 7.76 8.89
N ASN A 663 16.24 8.65 8.07
CA ASN A 663 16.81 8.91 6.75
C ASN A 663 18.11 9.75 6.93
N PRO A 664 19.31 9.24 6.54
CA PRO A 664 20.58 9.93 6.70
C PRO A 664 20.81 11.06 5.69
N ASP A 665 19.78 11.81 5.29
CA ASP A 665 19.98 12.95 4.39
C ASP A 665 20.79 14.03 5.13
N ASN A 666 22.10 13.92 4.95
CA ASN A 666 23.14 14.79 5.44
C ASN A 666 22.84 16.23 5.03
N ASN A 667 22.92 17.14 6.01
CA ASN A 667 23.00 18.61 5.89
C ASN A 667 21.77 19.45 6.23
N LYS A 668 20.77 18.92 6.92
CA LYS A 668 19.89 19.80 7.72
C LYS A 668 19.55 19.15 9.05
N GLU A 669 19.55 19.96 10.11
CA GLU A 669 18.83 19.72 11.36
C GLU A 669 17.33 19.52 11.04
N THR A 670 16.99 18.35 10.47
CA THR A 670 15.69 18.08 9.85
C THR A 670 14.93 17.10 10.69
N GLU A 671 13.72 17.53 11.08
CA GLU A 671 12.59 16.77 11.62
C GLU A 671 12.82 15.24 11.59
N GLU A 672 12.96 14.65 12.78
CA GLU A 672 13.05 13.20 12.92
C GLU A 672 11.82 12.55 12.28
N THR A 673 12.04 11.56 11.42
CA THR A 673 10.95 10.81 10.77
C THR A 673 11.09 9.36 11.13
N PHE A 674 9.97 8.68 11.39
CA PHE A 674 9.93 7.24 11.59
C PHE A 674 9.37 6.55 10.35
N GLN A 675 9.98 5.43 9.99
CA GLN A 675 9.54 4.57 8.90
C GLN A 675 8.75 3.38 9.45
N MET A 676 7.76 2.92 8.70
CA MET A 676 7.01 1.70 9.01
C MET A 676 6.99 0.85 7.76
N PHE A 677 7.50 -0.38 7.78
CA PHE A 677 7.33 -1.26 6.61
C PHE A 677 5.95 -1.87 6.60
N VAL A 678 5.48 -2.08 5.37
CA VAL A 678 4.25 -2.78 5.08
C VAL A 678 4.58 -4.25 4.79
N ILE A 679 3.87 -5.17 5.41
CA ILE A 679 4.04 -6.61 5.16
C ILE A 679 3.25 -7.08 3.95
N ASP A 680 3.57 -8.27 3.44
CA ASP A 680 2.77 -8.99 2.46
C ASP A 680 2.40 -8.19 1.21
N GLN A 681 3.32 -8.10 0.27
CA GLN A 681 3.12 -7.45 -1.03
C GLN A 681 3.02 -8.51 -2.15
N HIS A 682 2.78 -8.08 -3.40
CA HIS A 682 2.76 -8.99 -4.54
C HIS A 682 4.00 -9.89 -4.61
N ALA A 683 5.19 -9.33 -4.37
CA ALA A 683 6.45 -10.04 -4.49
C ALA A 683 6.78 -10.94 -3.28
N LYS A 684 6.50 -10.48 -2.06
CA LYS A 684 6.97 -11.11 -0.83
C LYS A 684 5.86 -11.23 0.19
N SER A 685 5.75 -12.39 0.83
CA SER A 685 4.90 -12.60 2.00
C SER A 685 5.73 -12.99 3.22
N TYR A 686 5.53 -12.26 4.31
CA TYR A 686 6.17 -12.50 5.60
C TYR A 686 5.19 -13.13 6.59
N PHE A 687 3.98 -12.58 6.70
CA PHE A 687 2.91 -13.17 7.50
C PHE A 687 2.24 -14.29 6.70
N GLY A 688 1.80 -13.99 5.47
CA GLY A 688 1.17 -14.94 4.55
C GLY A 688 -0.31 -15.19 4.87
N ASN A 689 -1.05 -15.71 3.91
CA ASN A 689 -2.50 -15.92 4.04
C ASN A 689 -2.94 -17.36 3.74
N GLY A 690 -2.02 -18.29 3.51
CA GLY A 690 -2.33 -19.69 3.23
C GLY A 690 -2.65 -20.01 1.77
N THR A 691 -2.73 -19.00 0.89
CA THR A 691 -3.16 -19.21 -0.51
C THR A 691 -2.01 -19.33 -1.49
N THR A 692 -0.79 -19.01 -1.07
CA THR A 692 0.40 -18.88 -1.92
C THR A 692 1.49 -19.86 -1.45
N PRO A 693 1.40 -21.14 -1.85
CA PRO A 693 2.25 -22.20 -1.29
C PRO A 693 3.74 -22.03 -1.63
N LEU A 694 4.06 -21.28 -2.68
CA LEU A 694 5.44 -21.05 -3.12
C LEU A 694 6.22 -20.13 -2.17
N GLY A 695 5.53 -19.26 -1.42
CA GLY A 695 6.09 -18.46 -0.33
C GLY A 695 6.10 -19.21 1.00
N ASN A 696 6.65 -20.43 1.00
CA ASN A 696 6.60 -21.37 2.13
C ASN A 696 7.33 -20.89 3.39
N THR A 697 8.11 -19.81 3.29
CA THR A 697 8.81 -19.18 4.41
C THR A 697 7.95 -18.21 5.22
N SER A 698 6.73 -17.91 4.77
CA SER A 698 5.80 -17.08 5.54
C SER A 698 5.34 -17.78 6.83
N PHE A 699 5.02 -16.99 7.86
CA PHE A 699 4.57 -17.51 9.16
C PHE A 699 3.33 -18.39 9.04
N TYR A 700 2.34 -17.98 8.26
CA TYR A 700 1.09 -18.72 8.05
C TYR A 700 1.35 -20.09 7.44
N GLU A 701 2.08 -20.15 6.32
CA GLU A 701 2.34 -21.41 5.62
C GLU A 701 3.12 -22.38 6.49
N ARG A 702 4.09 -21.86 7.23
CA ARG A 702 4.85 -22.65 8.18
C ARG A 702 3.98 -23.21 9.29
N MET A 703 3.17 -22.37 9.95
CA MET A 703 2.31 -22.86 11.03
C MET A 703 1.21 -23.80 10.53
N ARG A 704 0.71 -23.60 9.30
CA ARG A 704 -0.18 -24.55 8.63
C ARG A 704 0.49 -25.93 8.48
N MET A 705 1.73 -25.96 8.00
CA MET A 705 2.49 -27.20 7.85
C MET A 705 2.81 -27.84 9.22
N LEU A 706 3.22 -27.06 10.21
CA LEU A 706 3.54 -27.58 11.54
C LEU A 706 2.31 -28.13 12.26
N SER A 707 1.15 -27.49 12.12
CA SER A 707 -0.10 -28.01 12.67
C SER A 707 -0.55 -29.30 12.00
N TYR A 708 -0.14 -29.53 10.75
CA TYR A 708 -0.36 -30.81 10.08
C TYR A 708 0.59 -31.91 10.55
N TYR A 709 1.89 -31.60 10.73
CA TYR A 709 2.90 -32.59 11.12
C TYR A 709 2.94 -32.88 12.63
N TYR A 710 2.58 -31.91 13.47
CA TYR A 710 2.65 -31.99 14.94
C TYR A 710 1.34 -31.48 15.58
N PRO A 711 0.19 -32.11 15.29
CA PRO A 711 -1.13 -31.67 15.78
C PRO A 711 -1.28 -31.71 17.31
N GLU A 712 -0.43 -32.47 17.99
CA GLU A 712 -0.35 -32.48 19.45
C GLU A 712 0.26 -31.19 20.02
N TRP A 713 1.06 -30.47 19.22
CA TRP A 713 1.75 -29.24 19.61
C TRP A 713 1.07 -27.98 19.06
N PHE A 714 0.38 -28.06 17.92
CA PHE A 714 -0.26 -26.92 17.26
C PHE A 714 -1.66 -27.26 16.73
N ASP A 715 -2.58 -26.28 16.73
CA ASP A 715 -3.95 -26.46 16.22
C ASP A 715 -4.10 -25.84 14.82
N PRO A 716 -4.57 -26.60 13.80
CA PRO A 716 -4.74 -26.08 12.45
C PRO A 716 -5.90 -25.09 12.29
N ILE A 717 -6.77 -24.90 13.28
CA ILE A 717 -7.97 -24.05 13.18
C ILE A 717 -7.67 -22.59 12.79
N ASN A 718 -6.51 -22.09 13.19
CA ASN A 718 -6.04 -20.73 12.85
C ASN A 718 -5.43 -20.64 11.44
N PHE A 719 -5.16 -21.78 10.78
CA PHE A 719 -4.38 -21.88 9.55
C PHE A 719 -5.09 -22.72 8.46
N THR A 720 -6.40 -22.53 8.31
CA THR A 720 -7.26 -23.37 7.45
C THR A 720 -7.31 -23.00 5.97
N ASN A 721 -6.79 -21.83 5.58
CA ASN A 721 -6.75 -21.43 4.17
C ASN A 721 -5.87 -22.39 3.37
N LYS A 722 -6.33 -22.70 2.16
CA LYS A 722 -5.67 -23.67 1.28
C LYS A 722 -4.99 -22.95 0.12
N PRO A 723 -3.89 -23.52 -0.40
CA PRO A 723 -3.30 -23.12 -1.65
C PRO A 723 -4.34 -23.05 -2.76
N LYS A 724 -4.30 -22.00 -3.57
CA LYS A 724 -5.12 -21.94 -4.78
C LYS A 724 -4.47 -22.84 -5.83
N HIS A 725 -5.27 -23.72 -6.44
CA HIS A 725 -4.86 -24.49 -7.61
C HIS A 725 -5.42 -23.76 -8.84
N TYR A 726 -4.53 -23.34 -9.73
CA TYR A 726 -4.87 -22.69 -11.00
C TYR A 726 -4.97 -23.68 -12.14
#